data_AF-A0A4R6KCI0-F1
#
_entry.id   AF-A0A4R6KCI0-F1
#
_cell.length_a   1.000
_cell.length_b   1.000
_cell.length_c   1.000
_cell.angle_alpha   90.00
_cell.angle_beta   90.00
_cell.angle_gamma   90.00
#
_symmetry.space_group_name_H-M   'P 1'
#
loop_
_entity.id
_entity.type
_entity.pdbx_description
1 polymer ?
#
loop_
_entity_poly.entity_id
_entity_poly.type
_entity_poly.pdbx_seq_one_letter_code
_entity_poly.pdbx_strand_id
1 'polypeptide(L)'
;MASWTLVEDDWPLVGNKSGATRLGFALLLKFFELEARFPRDAGEIPLAAVAYVAEQVRVDADAFELYDWAGRAVERHRVQIRVVFGFREFSRGDEDKLADWLAAEVCPVELRDEQLREALVVRCRAERIEPPGRVDRIVGSARARFERQFCDRTTARLGDRCIEQLEALVTEETGLLADLKADPGQVSLETLLREIDKLVAVRALRLPPDLFADTSEKLVEAWRSRATRSYPSDLLAAPGPVRLTLLAALCWVRSAEITDALVDLLLGLVHKINARAERRVEEELTEDLRRVRGKEGILFRLAEAAVGHPDDTVRAALFPVVGEKTLRELVKEAKANQRVFEEKTRSVLRGSYSNHYRRMLPPFAGRASVPVEQHQLPAGDRGAGAARAVRRGGRQDPLPRRRRRRTGRRRGPEGLARGGDRRPRPDRADPVRVVRAGRARDALRRREIYVDGAIRWRNPEDDLPGDFEHAREVHYAALRQPVDPTSFITSLKQRMTDALTRLDQALVDDAAGGIKVTSRRGEPWISVPKLAALPEPQHLQAVKDEVVRRWGTLDLLNMLKDSDFLADFTAEFTSVATRELIDRDTLRRRLLLCLFALGTNMGIKAIVATGEHDETEAALRHVRRHIITATTCAAQSPSWSTPPSTPGTRAGGAPAPQPQAMRRSLARGSRT
;
A
#
# COMPACT_ATOMS: atom_id res chain seq x y z
N MET A 1 -8.08 -28.41 -30.41
CA MET A 1 -8.45 -29.22 -31.59
C MET A 1 -9.94 -29.51 -31.63
N ALA A 2 -10.56 -30.03 -30.54
CA ALA A 2 -12.01 -30.29 -30.50
C ALA A 2 -12.89 -29.06 -30.85
N SER A 3 -12.42 -27.85 -30.52
CA SER A 3 -13.07 -26.57 -30.86
C SER A 3 -13.02 -26.19 -32.36
N TRP A 4 -12.21 -26.88 -33.16
CA TRP A 4 -12.02 -26.64 -34.60
C TRP A 4 -12.61 -27.77 -35.47
N THR A 5 -13.36 -28.68 -34.86
CA THR A 5 -14.01 -29.79 -35.57
C THR A 5 -15.30 -29.31 -36.23
N LEU A 6 -15.48 -29.63 -37.51
CA LEU A 6 -16.71 -29.36 -38.25
C LEU A 6 -17.81 -30.33 -37.82
N VAL A 7 -18.97 -29.80 -37.43
CA VAL A 7 -20.15 -30.57 -37.02
C VAL A 7 -21.13 -30.74 -38.19
N GLU A 8 -22.17 -31.56 -38.03
CA GLU A 8 -23.11 -31.91 -39.11
C GLU A 8 -23.69 -30.68 -39.82
N ASP A 9 -24.04 -29.63 -39.07
CA ASP A 9 -24.61 -28.38 -39.60
C ASP A 9 -23.62 -27.52 -40.40
N ASP A 10 -22.30 -27.75 -40.26
CA ASP A 10 -21.28 -26.97 -40.97
C ASP A 10 -21.09 -27.45 -42.41
N TRP A 11 -21.26 -28.75 -42.66
CA TRP A 11 -20.97 -29.38 -43.96
C TRP A 11 -21.79 -28.81 -45.13
N PRO A 12 -23.09 -28.52 -45.00
CA PRO A 12 -23.86 -27.84 -46.05
C PRO A 12 -23.31 -26.46 -46.42
N LEU A 13 -22.73 -25.74 -45.46
CA LEU A 13 -22.17 -24.40 -45.68
C LEU A 13 -20.84 -24.45 -46.44
N VAL A 14 -20.04 -25.48 -46.17
CA VAL A 14 -18.71 -25.71 -46.79
C VAL A 14 -18.82 -26.36 -48.16
N GLY A 15 -19.85 -27.20 -48.39
CA GLY A 15 -19.97 -28.07 -49.56
C GLY A 15 -19.95 -27.36 -50.93
N ASN A 16 -20.46 -26.13 -51.01
CA ASN A 16 -20.54 -25.36 -52.26
C ASN A 16 -19.23 -24.64 -52.64
N LYS A 17 -18.12 -24.90 -51.92
CA LYS A 17 -16.82 -24.23 -52.08
C LYS A 17 -15.74 -25.22 -52.51
N SER A 18 -14.64 -24.74 -53.10
CA SER A 18 -13.55 -25.60 -53.61
C SER A 18 -12.15 -25.06 -53.30
N GLY A 19 -11.17 -25.97 -53.19
CA GLY A 19 -9.76 -25.65 -52.97
C GLY A 19 -9.55 -24.67 -51.80
N ALA A 20 -8.76 -23.62 -52.04
CA ALA A 20 -8.46 -22.55 -51.08
C ALA A 20 -9.72 -21.91 -50.45
N THR A 21 -10.80 -21.74 -51.22
CA THR A 21 -12.03 -21.11 -50.72
C THR A 21 -12.81 -22.02 -49.76
N ARG A 22 -12.69 -23.34 -49.90
CA ARG A 22 -13.29 -24.31 -48.99
C ARG A 22 -12.59 -24.29 -47.64
N LEU A 23 -11.26 -24.36 -47.64
CA LEU A 23 -10.43 -24.31 -46.44
C LEU A 23 -10.58 -22.95 -45.73
N GLY A 24 -10.46 -21.84 -46.47
CA GLY A 24 -10.62 -20.49 -45.93
C GLY A 24 -12.00 -20.25 -45.31
N PHE A 25 -13.09 -20.73 -45.93
CA PHE A 25 -14.42 -20.61 -45.35
C PHE A 25 -14.59 -21.44 -44.07
N ALA A 26 -14.13 -22.69 -44.06
CA ALA A 26 -14.23 -23.56 -42.88
C ALA A 26 -13.47 -22.98 -41.68
N LEU A 27 -12.28 -22.41 -41.94
CA LEU A 27 -11.49 -21.73 -40.93
C LEU A 27 -12.17 -20.45 -40.42
N LEU A 28 -12.74 -19.63 -41.32
CA LEU A 28 -13.50 -18.44 -40.92
C LEU A 28 -14.75 -18.79 -40.11
N LEU A 29 -15.45 -19.87 -40.47
CA LEU A 29 -16.63 -20.35 -39.77
C LEU A 29 -16.29 -20.73 -38.32
N LYS A 30 -15.26 -21.56 -38.14
CA LYS A 30 -14.81 -22.02 -36.81
C LYS A 30 -14.19 -20.90 -35.99
N PHE A 31 -13.39 -20.03 -36.61
CA PHE A 31 -12.86 -18.86 -35.92
C PHE A 31 -14.00 -17.97 -35.40
N PHE A 32 -15.03 -17.72 -36.21
CA PHE A 32 -16.18 -16.92 -35.81
C PHE A 32 -17.01 -17.57 -34.69
N GLU A 33 -17.14 -18.91 -34.70
CA GLU A 33 -17.82 -19.65 -33.63
C GLU A 33 -17.15 -19.44 -32.26
N LEU A 34 -15.81 -19.41 -32.24
CA LEU A 34 -15.02 -19.28 -31.03
C LEU A 34 -14.93 -17.83 -30.55
N GLU A 35 -14.60 -16.91 -31.46
CA GLU A 35 -14.22 -15.53 -31.15
C GLU A 35 -15.36 -14.51 -31.37
N ALA A 36 -16.46 -14.91 -32.02
CA ALA A 36 -17.58 -14.04 -32.41
C ALA A 36 -17.16 -12.78 -33.21
N ARG A 37 -16.03 -12.87 -33.92
CA ARG A 37 -15.47 -11.85 -34.82
C ARG A 37 -14.70 -12.54 -35.95
N PHE A 38 -14.38 -11.80 -37.01
CA PHE A 38 -13.46 -12.29 -38.03
C PHE A 38 -11.99 -12.01 -37.64
N PRO A 39 -11.04 -12.83 -38.11
CA PRO A 39 -9.61 -12.56 -37.94
C PRO A 39 -9.22 -11.30 -38.74
N ARG A 40 -8.26 -10.51 -38.24
CA ARG A 40 -7.76 -9.31 -38.93
C ARG A 40 -6.83 -9.68 -40.08
N ASP A 41 -6.06 -10.75 -39.90
CA ASP A 41 -5.15 -11.31 -40.89
C ASP A 41 -5.02 -12.83 -40.74
N ALA A 42 -4.34 -13.47 -41.70
CA ALA A 42 -4.16 -14.92 -41.73
C ALA A 42 -3.37 -15.47 -40.53
N GLY A 43 -2.51 -14.66 -39.91
CA GLY A 43 -1.64 -15.05 -38.81
C GLY A 43 -2.35 -15.23 -37.48
N GLU A 44 -3.58 -14.72 -37.33
CA GLU A 44 -4.41 -14.98 -36.16
C GLU A 44 -4.91 -16.43 -36.08
N ILE A 45 -4.89 -17.16 -37.21
CA ILE A 45 -5.32 -18.56 -37.25
C ILE A 45 -4.10 -19.46 -37.00
N PRO A 46 -4.10 -20.29 -35.92
CA PRO A 46 -2.96 -21.17 -35.66
C PRO A 46 -2.73 -22.16 -36.80
N LEU A 47 -1.48 -22.34 -37.23
CA LEU A 47 -1.12 -23.29 -38.31
C LEU A 47 -1.59 -24.72 -38.02
N ALA A 48 -1.60 -25.13 -36.75
CA ALA A 48 -2.15 -26.42 -36.34
C ALA A 48 -3.65 -26.55 -36.61
N ALA A 49 -4.42 -25.46 -36.47
CA ALA A 49 -5.83 -25.43 -36.83
C ALA A 49 -6.03 -25.48 -38.35
N VAL A 50 -5.16 -24.80 -39.12
CA VAL A 50 -5.16 -24.87 -40.59
C VAL A 50 -4.97 -26.31 -41.06
N ALA A 51 -3.92 -27.00 -40.60
CA ALA A 51 -3.66 -28.39 -40.96
C ALA A 51 -4.82 -29.33 -40.58
N TYR A 52 -5.36 -29.16 -39.37
CA TYR A 52 -6.46 -30.00 -38.87
C TYR A 52 -7.79 -29.81 -39.61
N VAL A 53 -8.13 -28.57 -39.98
CA VAL A 53 -9.34 -28.30 -40.77
C VAL A 53 -9.12 -28.73 -42.23
N ALA A 54 -7.91 -28.58 -42.77
CA ALA A 54 -7.53 -29.03 -44.12
C ALA A 54 -7.75 -30.54 -44.30
N GLU A 55 -7.35 -31.36 -43.32
CA GLU A 55 -7.62 -32.80 -43.29
C GLU A 55 -9.13 -33.11 -43.35
N GLN A 56 -9.94 -32.40 -42.55
CA GLN A 56 -11.39 -32.58 -42.52
C GLN A 56 -12.05 -32.26 -43.87
N VAL A 57 -11.68 -31.14 -44.49
CA VAL A 57 -12.29 -30.70 -45.77
C VAL A 57 -11.65 -31.35 -47.02
N ARG A 58 -10.62 -32.19 -46.83
CA ARG A 58 -9.84 -32.87 -47.85
C ARG A 58 -9.21 -31.91 -48.87
N VAL A 59 -8.56 -30.87 -48.36
CA VAL A 59 -7.80 -29.88 -49.15
C VAL A 59 -6.38 -29.84 -48.59
N ASP A 60 -5.39 -29.61 -49.45
CA ASP A 60 -4.01 -29.39 -49.00
C ASP A 60 -3.93 -28.15 -48.09
N ALA A 61 -3.17 -28.23 -46.99
CA ALA A 61 -3.00 -27.11 -46.06
C ALA A 61 -2.32 -25.91 -46.75
N ASP A 62 -1.44 -26.16 -47.73
CA ASP A 62 -0.75 -25.12 -48.50
C ASP A 62 -1.73 -24.27 -49.35
N ALA A 63 -2.91 -24.82 -49.65
CA ALA A 63 -3.95 -24.06 -50.35
C ALA A 63 -4.49 -22.88 -49.52
N PHE A 64 -4.22 -22.82 -48.21
CA PHE A 64 -4.56 -21.69 -47.37
C PHE A 64 -3.81 -20.40 -47.78
N GLU A 65 -2.57 -20.52 -48.27
CA GLU A 65 -1.78 -19.38 -48.75
C GLU A 65 -2.40 -18.74 -50.00
N LEU A 66 -3.15 -19.53 -50.78
CA LEU A 66 -3.86 -19.08 -51.98
C LEU A 66 -5.22 -18.45 -51.68
N TYR A 67 -5.64 -18.39 -50.41
CA TYR A 67 -6.90 -17.77 -50.02
C TYR A 67 -6.81 -16.24 -50.03
N ASP A 68 -7.64 -15.59 -50.85
CA ASP A 68 -7.65 -14.13 -50.98
C ASP A 68 -8.40 -13.45 -49.81
N TRP A 69 -7.64 -12.83 -48.92
CA TRP A 69 -8.10 -12.11 -47.72
C TRP A 69 -8.68 -10.71 -47.99
N ALA A 70 -8.53 -10.19 -49.21
CA ALA A 70 -9.06 -8.89 -49.63
C ALA A 70 -10.07 -8.99 -50.79
N GLY A 71 -10.39 -10.21 -51.21
CA GLY A 71 -11.22 -10.48 -52.38
C GLY A 71 -12.74 -10.44 -52.15
N ARG A 72 -13.48 -10.51 -53.26
CA ARG A 72 -14.96 -10.62 -53.24
C ARG A 72 -15.45 -11.92 -52.59
N ALA A 73 -14.63 -12.97 -52.57
CA ALA A 73 -15.00 -14.26 -52.00
C ALA A 73 -15.09 -14.20 -50.47
N VAL A 74 -14.10 -13.62 -49.80
CA VAL A 74 -14.11 -13.47 -48.33
C VAL A 74 -15.23 -12.57 -47.84
N GLU A 75 -15.57 -11.51 -48.58
CA GLU A 75 -16.73 -10.66 -48.24
C GLU A 75 -18.05 -11.44 -48.29
N ARG A 76 -18.27 -12.26 -49.33
CA ARG A 76 -19.44 -13.15 -49.38
C ARG A 76 -19.42 -14.19 -48.26
N HIS A 77 -18.25 -14.73 -47.91
CA HIS A 77 -18.10 -15.67 -46.81
C HIS A 77 -18.49 -15.03 -45.47
N ARG A 78 -18.01 -13.81 -45.19
CA ARG A 78 -18.36 -13.05 -43.99
C ARG A 78 -19.86 -12.82 -43.87
N VAL A 79 -20.51 -12.40 -44.95
CA VAL A 79 -21.98 -12.25 -45.00
C VAL A 79 -22.69 -13.57 -44.70
N GLN A 80 -22.27 -14.67 -45.34
CA GLN A 80 -22.89 -15.98 -45.11
C GLN A 80 -22.72 -16.43 -43.65
N ILE A 81 -21.54 -16.28 -43.07
CA ILE A 81 -21.24 -16.69 -41.69
C ILE A 81 -22.05 -15.84 -40.69
N ARG A 82 -22.16 -14.53 -40.92
CA ARG A 82 -23.00 -13.66 -40.09
C ARG A 82 -24.47 -14.11 -40.07
N VAL A 83 -25.03 -14.47 -41.23
CA VAL A 83 -26.40 -14.97 -41.33
C VAL A 83 -26.59 -16.26 -40.53
N VAL A 84 -25.62 -17.19 -40.60
CA VAL A 84 -25.66 -18.48 -39.88
C VAL A 84 -25.69 -18.26 -38.36
N PHE A 85 -24.83 -17.39 -37.83
CA PHE A 85 -24.78 -17.11 -36.40
C PHE A 85 -25.78 -16.04 -35.94
N GLY A 86 -26.56 -15.46 -36.86
CA GLY A 86 -27.52 -14.39 -36.58
C GLY A 86 -26.87 -13.07 -36.16
N PHE A 87 -25.63 -12.82 -36.59
CA PHE A 87 -24.90 -11.58 -36.35
C PHE A 87 -25.19 -10.55 -37.44
N ARG A 88 -25.03 -9.28 -37.08
CA ARG A 88 -25.07 -8.15 -38.02
C ARG A 88 -23.80 -7.32 -37.96
N GLU A 89 -23.57 -6.56 -39.03
CA GLU A 89 -22.47 -5.60 -39.08
C GLU A 89 -22.68 -4.45 -38.10
N PHE A 90 -21.55 -3.92 -37.63
CA PHE A 90 -21.50 -2.76 -36.77
C PHE A 90 -21.90 -1.47 -37.52
N SER A 91 -22.85 -0.72 -36.96
CA SER A 91 -23.31 0.56 -37.51
C SER A 91 -22.89 1.75 -36.66
N ARG A 92 -22.95 2.98 -37.20
CA ARG A 92 -22.70 4.20 -36.41
C ARG A 92 -23.66 4.35 -35.23
N GLY A 93 -24.91 3.91 -35.37
CA GLY A 93 -25.88 3.94 -34.26
C GLY A 93 -25.50 3.01 -33.11
N ASP A 94 -24.73 1.96 -33.37
CA ASP A 94 -24.21 1.07 -32.32
C ASP A 94 -22.99 1.68 -31.63
N GLU A 95 -22.20 2.50 -32.34
CA GLU A 95 -21.06 3.23 -31.76
C GLU A 95 -21.51 4.09 -30.58
N ASP A 96 -22.52 4.93 -30.80
CA ASP A 96 -23.04 5.81 -29.76
C ASP A 96 -23.73 5.03 -28.64
N LYS A 97 -24.53 4.00 -28.97
CA LYS A 97 -25.22 3.17 -27.97
C LYS A 97 -24.25 2.43 -27.06
N LEU A 98 -23.21 1.81 -27.62
CA LEU A 98 -22.23 1.07 -26.85
C LEU A 98 -21.33 2.00 -26.05
N ALA A 99 -20.97 3.17 -26.60
CA ALA A 99 -20.24 4.19 -25.85
C ALA A 99 -21.07 4.71 -24.65
N ASP A 100 -22.37 4.93 -24.84
CA ASP A 100 -23.27 5.41 -23.79
C ASP A 100 -23.49 4.35 -22.71
N TRP A 101 -23.66 3.08 -23.10
CA TRP A 101 -23.73 1.96 -22.16
C TRP A 101 -22.44 1.79 -21.36
N LEU A 102 -21.27 1.79 -22.03
CA LEU A 102 -19.98 1.70 -21.34
C LEU A 102 -19.80 2.84 -20.34
N ALA A 103 -20.13 4.07 -20.74
CA ALA A 103 -20.03 5.25 -19.90
C ALA A 103 -20.94 5.18 -18.65
N ALA A 104 -22.16 4.65 -18.81
CA ALA A 104 -23.15 4.58 -17.74
C ALA A 104 -22.91 3.42 -16.77
N GLU A 105 -22.56 2.23 -17.27
CA GLU A 105 -22.59 0.98 -16.49
C GLU A 105 -21.19 0.47 -16.11
N VAL A 106 -20.17 0.73 -16.93
CA VAL A 106 -18.84 0.08 -16.77
C VAL A 106 -17.76 1.06 -16.30
N CYS A 107 -17.66 2.24 -16.93
CA CYS A 107 -16.68 3.28 -16.56
C CYS A 107 -16.75 3.76 -15.08
N PRO A 108 -17.91 3.75 -14.38
CA PRO A 108 -17.95 4.13 -12.96
C PRO A 108 -17.20 3.17 -12.02
N VAL A 109 -17.02 1.91 -12.43
CA VAL A 109 -16.46 0.84 -11.60
C VAL A 109 -15.12 0.32 -12.10
N GLU A 110 -14.86 0.38 -13.41
CA GLU A 110 -13.65 -0.13 -14.04
C GLU A 110 -12.84 0.98 -14.72
N LEU A 111 -11.55 1.03 -14.36
CA LEU A 111 -10.62 2.08 -14.80
C LEU A 111 -9.61 1.57 -15.84
N ARG A 112 -9.52 0.24 -16.04
CA ARG A 112 -8.56 -0.37 -16.95
C ARG A 112 -9.16 -0.51 -18.34
N ASP A 113 -8.50 0.09 -19.33
CA ASP A 113 -8.92 0.06 -20.72
C ASP A 113 -9.14 -1.38 -21.22
N GLU A 114 -8.28 -2.33 -20.82
CA GLU A 114 -8.40 -3.72 -21.27
C GLU A 114 -9.71 -4.38 -20.85
N GLN A 115 -10.17 -4.08 -19.64
CA GLN A 115 -11.44 -4.61 -19.15
C GLN A 115 -12.63 -3.91 -19.79
N LEU A 116 -12.49 -2.64 -20.17
CA LEU A 116 -13.50 -1.94 -20.99
C LEU A 116 -13.59 -2.55 -22.40
N ARG A 117 -12.45 -2.95 -23.00
CA ARG A 117 -12.42 -3.67 -24.29
C ARG A 117 -13.12 -5.02 -24.18
N GLU A 118 -12.78 -5.80 -23.16
CA GLU A 118 -13.37 -7.11 -22.91
C GLU A 118 -14.89 -6.99 -22.70
N ALA A 119 -15.33 -6.05 -21.85
CA ALA A 119 -16.75 -5.78 -21.61
C ALA A 119 -17.49 -5.38 -22.90
N LEU A 120 -16.87 -4.56 -23.75
CA LEU A 120 -17.43 -4.19 -25.05
C LEU A 120 -17.61 -5.42 -25.96
N VAL A 121 -16.60 -6.27 -26.06
CA VAL A 121 -16.65 -7.49 -26.90
C VAL A 121 -17.74 -8.45 -26.38
N VAL A 122 -17.83 -8.64 -25.07
CA VAL A 122 -18.89 -9.45 -24.44
C VAL A 122 -20.28 -8.87 -24.76
N ARG A 123 -20.44 -7.54 -24.70
CA ARG A 123 -21.70 -6.89 -25.03
C ARG A 123 -22.08 -7.02 -26.50
N CYS A 124 -21.12 -6.83 -27.41
CA CYS A 124 -21.30 -7.06 -28.85
C CYS A 124 -21.78 -8.49 -29.13
N ARG A 125 -21.16 -9.49 -28.49
CA ARG A 125 -21.58 -10.90 -28.59
C ARG A 125 -23.01 -11.11 -28.11
N ALA A 126 -23.39 -10.51 -26.97
CA ALA A 126 -24.74 -10.61 -26.42
C ALA A 126 -25.81 -9.97 -27.33
N GLU A 127 -25.49 -8.86 -27.99
CA GLU A 127 -26.40 -8.19 -28.93
C GLU A 127 -26.31 -8.70 -30.37
N ARG A 128 -25.48 -9.73 -30.62
CA ARG A 128 -25.19 -10.30 -31.94
C ARG A 128 -24.70 -9.26 -32.95
N ILE A 129 -23.82 -8.38 -32.48
CA ILE A 129 -23.13 -7.36 -33.28
C ILE A 129 -21.69 -7.81 -33.44
N GLU A 130 -21.17 -7.79 -34.67
CA GLU A 130 -19.74 -8.03 -34.87
C GLU A 130 -18.91 -6.91 -34.21
N PRO A 131 -17.92 -7.23 -33.35
CA PRO A 131 -17.07 -6.22 -32.72
C PRO A 131 -16.36 -5.33 -33.76
N PRO A 132 -16.41 -4.00 -33.60
CA PRO A 132 -15.79 -3.10 -34.57
C PRO A 132 -14.26 -3.16 -34.49
N GLY A 133 -13.56 -3.04 -35.62
CA GLY A 133 -12.09 -2.91 -35.64
C GLY A 133 -11.53 -1.66 -34.95
N ARG A 134 -12.40 -0.76 -34.47
CA ARG A 134 -12.07 0.51 -33.80
C ARG A 134 -12.61 0.57 -32.37
N VAL A 135 -12.49 -0.54 -31.64
CA VAL A 135 -12.82 -0.67 -30.20
C VAL A 135 -12.23 0.47 -29.37
N ASP A 136 -10.95 0.80 -29.55
CA ASP A 136 -10.26 1.83 -28.76
C ASP A 136 -10.92 3.21 -28.87
N ARG A 137 -11.46 3.54 -30.03
CA ARG A 137 -12.18 4.80 -30.26
C ARG A 137 -13.48 4.84 -29.44
N ILE A 138 -14.19 3.72 -29.35
CA ILE A 138 -15.45 3.61 -28.60
C ILE A 138 -15.17 3.72 -27.10
N VAL A 139 -14.16 2.98 -26.62
CA VAL A 139 -13.69 3.05 -25.24
C VAL A 139 -13.27 4.49 -24.88
N GLY A 140 -12.50 5.15 -25.74
CA GLY A 140 -12.13 6.55 -25.55
C GLY A 140 -13.32 7.51 -25.52
N SER A 141 -14.31 7.31 -26.39
CA SER A 141 -15.54 8.10 -26.41
C SER A 141 -16.37 7.91 -25.14
N ALA A 142 -16.58 6.66 -24.72
CA ALA A 142 -17.27 6.30 -23.50
C ALA A 142 -16.62 6.95 -22.27
N ARG A 143 -15.29 6.84 -22.17
CA ARG A 143 -14.53 7.44 -21.08
C ARG A 143 -14.65 8.97 -21.07
N ALA A 144 -14.51 9.61 -22.23
CA ALA A 144 -14.66 11.07 -22.32
C ALA A 144 -16.07 11.53 -21.93
N ARG A 145 -17.10 10.75 -22.27
CA ARG A 145 -18.50 11.01 -21.88
C ARG A 145 -18.67 10.86 -20.36
N PHE A 146 -18.18 9.76 -19.81
CA PHE A 146 -18.21 9.50 -18.38
C PHE A 146 -17.46 10.57 -17.57
N GLU A 147 -16.22 10.90 -17.95
CA GLU A 147 -15.42 11.92 -17.26
C GLU A 147 -16.14 13.28 -17.25
N ARG A 148 -16.77 13.65 -18.36
CA ARG A 148 -17.57 14.88 -18.45
C ARG A 148 -18.76 14.85 -17.50
N GLN A 149 -19.59 13.80 -17.56
CA GLN A 149 -20.75 13.63 -16.68
C GLN A 149 -20.35 13.62 -15.20
N PHE A 150 -19.24 12.97 -14.87
CA PHE A 150 -18.69 12.94 -13.52
C PHE A 150 -18.27 14.34 -13.04
N CYS A 151 -17.60 15.11 -13.88
CA CYS A 151 -17.21 16.49 -13.57
C CYS A 151 -18.42 17.40 -13.40
N ASP A 152 -19.39 17.32 -14.32
CA ASP A 152 -20.59 18.15 -14.30
C ASP A 152 -21.44 17.84 -13.06
N ARG A 153 -21.62 16.56 -12.72
CA ARG A 153 -22.32 16.14 -11.49
C ARG A 153 -21.59 16.59 -10.23
N THR A 154 -20.26 16.46 -10.19
CA THR A 154 -19.46 16.88 -9.03
C THR A 154 -19.57 18.38 -8.85
N THR A 155 -19.38 19.16 -9.91
CA THR A 155 -19.47 20.63 -9.84
C THR A 155 -20.87 21.13 -9.51
N ALA A 156 -21.93 20.50 -10.01
CA ALA A 156 -23.30 20.84 -9.63
C ALA A 156 -23.60 20.64 -8.14
N ARG A 157 -22.88 19.73 -7.47
CA ARG A 157 -22.98 19.52 -6.01
C ARG A 157 -22.13 20.50 -5.21
N LEU A 158 -21.12 21.12 -5.81
CA LEU A 158 -20.29 22.12 -5.16
C LEU A 158 -21.06 23.45 -5.13
N GLY A 159 -21.39 23.95 -3.94
CA GLY A 159 -21.95 25.31 -3.81
C GLY A 159 -20.93 26.40 -4.17
N ASP A 160 -21.41 27.58 -4.55
CA ASP A 160 -20.59 28.70 -5.06
C ASP A 160 -19.38 29.04 -4.16
N ARG A 161 -19.61 29.12 -2.84
CA ARG A 161 -18.55 29.38 -1.87
C ARG A 161 -17.46 28.29 -1.88
N CYS A 162 -17.84 27.03 -2.06
CA CYS A 162 -16.89 25.92 -2.10
C CYS A 162 -16.06 25.99 -3.38
N ILE A 163 -16.70 26.33 -4.51
CA ILE A 163 -16.03 26.57 -5.79
C ILE A 163 -14.99 27.67 -5.65
N GLU A 164 -15.36 28.84 -5.12
CA GLU A 164 -14.43 29.96 -4.90
C GLU A 164 -13.22 29.54 -4.04
N GLN A 165 -13.46 28.81 -2.94
CA GLN A 165 -12.40 28.35 -2.06
C GLN A 165 -11.49 27.30 -2.72
N LEU A 166 -12.04 26.41 -3.56
CA LEU A 166 -11.25 25.44 -4.31
C LEU A 166 -10.39 26.13 -5.37
N GLU A 167 -10.94 27.11 -6.10
CA GLU A 167 -10.17 27.86 -7.09
C GLU A 167 -9.03 28.67 -6.45
N ALA A 168 -9.31 29.26 -5.27
CA ALA A 168 -8.30 29.97 -4.48
C ALA A 168 -7.08 29.10 -4.13
N LEU A 169 -7.23 27.77 -3.97
CA LEU A 169 -6.11 26.86 -3.69
C LEU A 169 -5.03 26.88 -4.77
N VAL A 170 -5.39 27.18 -6.02
CA VAL A 170 -4.48 27.14 -7.16
C VAL A 170 -3.95 28.54 -7.51
N THR A 171 -4.73 29.58 -7.22
CA THR A 171 -4.38 30.97 -7.53
C THR A 171 -3.63 31.67 -6.41
N GLU A 172 -3.86 31.30 -5.15
CA GLU A 172 -3.20 31.95 -4.01
C GLU A 172 -1.78 31.41 -3.76
N GLU A 173 -0.84 32.31 -3.47
CA GLU A 173 0.52 31.97 -3.02
C GLU A 173 0.58 31.44 -1.57
N THR A 174 -0.57 31.19 -0.93
CA THR A 174 -0.65 30.69 0.45
C THR A 174 0.07 29.35 0.64
N GLY A 175 0.36 28.62 -0.45
CA GLY A 175 1.09 27.36 -0.42
C GLY A 175 0.28 26.19 0.12
N LEU A 176 -1.02 26.40 0.42
CA LEU A 176 -1.89 25.38 1.00
C LEU A 176 -1.98 24.15 0.11
N LEU A 177 -2.12 24.31 -1.21
CA LEU A 177 -2.13 23.19 -2.14
C LEU A 177 -0.85 22.33 -2.07
N ALA A 178 0.31 22.96 -1.93
CA ALA A 178 1.58 22.26 -1.76
C ALA A 178 1.64 21.53 -0.41
N ASP A 179 1.16 22.19 0.66
CA ASP A 179 1.08 21.61 2.00
C ASP A 179 0.11 20.41 2.07
N LEU A 180 -1.00 20.45 1.32
CA LEU A 180 -1.94 19.34 1.20
C LEU A 180 -1.33 18.16 0.46
N LYS A 181 -0.54 18.40 -0.59
CA LYS A 181 0.14 17.33 -1.33
C LYS A 181 1.32 16.73 -0.59
N ALA A 182 1.85 17.41 0.43
CA ALA A 182 2.99 16.94 1.21
C ALA A 182 2.59 15.91 2.27
N ASP A 183 3.38 14.85 2.39
CA ASP A 183 3.26 13.85 3.45
C ASP A 183 3.65 14.41 4.82
N PRO A 184 3.13 13.83 5.91
CA PRO A 184 3.51 14.19 7.26
C PRO A 184 5.01 13.94 7.50
N GLY A 185 5.66 14.88 8.18
CA GLY A 185 7.07 14.78 8.57
C GLY A 185 7.33 13.78 9.69
N GLN A 186 8.55 13.82 10.24
CA GLN A 186 8.97 12.96 11.36
C GLN A 186 8.08 13.14 12.60
N VAL A 187 7.97 12.09 13.43
CA VAL A 187 7.15 12.08 14.66
C VAL A 187 7.65 13.15 15.66
N SER A 188 6.95 14.28 15.68
CA SER A 188 7.25 15.45 16.52
C SER A 188 5.96 16.22 16.86
N LEU A 189 5.97 17.01 17.94
CA LEU A 189 4.83 17.86 18.31
C LEU A 189 4.55 18.94 17.26
N GLU A 190 5.61 19.47 16.63
CA GLU A 190 5.51 20.50 15.59
C GLU A 190 4.83 19.93 14.34
N THR A 191 5.22 18.71 13.93
CA THR A 191 4.57 18.00 12.82
C THR A 191 3.08 17.80 13.12
N LEU A 192 2.74 17.34 14.33
CA LEU A 192 1.33 17.15 14.71
C LEU A 192 0.53 18.45 14.63
N LEU A 193 1.06 19.56 15.15
CA LEU A 193 0.36 20.86 15.12
C LEU A 193 0.19 21.37 13.68
N ARG A 194 1.19 21.18 12.82
CA ARG A 194 1.08 21.52 11.39
C ARG A 194 0.02 20.68 10.68
N GLU A 195 -0.03 19.37 10.92
CA GLU A 195 -1.06 18.51 10.35
C GLU A 195 -2.47 18.86 10.87
N ILE A 196 -2.60 19.33 12.12
CA ILE A 196 -3.86 19.85 12.66
C ILE A 196 -4.29 21.11 11.89
N ASP A 197 -3.36 22.04 11.66
CA ASP A 197 -3.64 23.27 10.93
C ASP A 197 -4.03 22.96 9.46
N LYS A 198 -3.37 21.98 8.82
CA LYS A 198 -3.78 21.47 7.50
C LYS A 198 -5.20 20.91 7.51
N LEU A 199 -5.54 20.05 8.47
CA LEU A 199 -6.89 19.47 8.56
C LEU A 199 -7.97 20.54 8.76
N VAL A 200 -7.68 21.55 9.59
CA VAL A 200 -8.59 22.70 9.79
C VAL A 200 -8.78 23.47 8.48
N ALA A 201 -7.70 23.72 7.74
CA ALA A 201 -7.76 24.42 6.46
C ALA A 201 -8.58 23.64 5.41
N VAL A 202 -8.39 22.32 5.30
CA VAL A 202 -9.20 21.47 4.39
C VAL A 202 -10.67 21.48 4.79
N ARG A 203 -10.98 21.31 6.08
CA ARG A 203 -12.37 21.31 6.57
C ARG A 203 -13.05 22.67 6.39
N ALA A 204 -12.29 23.76 6.38
CA ALA A 204 -12.82 25.10 6.13
C ALA A 204 -13.31 25.31 4.69
N LEU A 205 -12.94 24.42 3.75
CA LEU A 205 -13.49 24.39 2.38
C LEU A 205 -14.95 23.94 2.34
N ARG A 206 -15.44 23.30 3.43
CA ARG A 206 -16.83 22.84 3.59
C ARG A 206 -17.36 22.06 2.38
N LEU A 207 -16.58 21.07 1.93
CA LEU A 207 -17.05 20.11 0.93
C LEU A 207 -18.35 19.43 1.42
N PRO A 208 -19.36 19.26 0.55
CA PRO A 208 -20.58 18.53 0.91
C PRO A 208 -20.26 17.11 1.39
N PRO A 209 -20.84 16.63 2.51
CA PRO A 209 -20.51 15.32 3.10
C PRO A 209 -20.96 14.12 2.25
N ASP A 210 -21.80 14.36 1.24
CA ASP A 210 -22.33 13.38 0.30
C ASP A 210 -21.79 13.58 -1.13
N LEU A 211 -20.77 14.43 -1.31
CA LEU A 211 -20.24 14.83 -2.61
C LEU A 211 -19.94 13.62 -3.53
N PHE A 212 -19.35 12.57 -2.96
CA PHE A 212 -18.96 11.33 -3.66
C PHE A 212 -19.71 10.08 -3.17
N ALA A 213 -20.87 10.22 -2.52
CA ALA A 213 -21.59 9.08 -1.92
C ALA A 213 -22.02 8.00 -2.94
N ASP A 214 -22.28 8.39 -4.19
CA ASP A 214 -22.66 7.52 -5.31
C ASP A 214 -21.48 7.16 -6.24
N THR A 215 -20.26 7.34 -5.76
CA THR A 215 -19.03 7.19 -6.55
C THR A 215 -18.12 6.14 -5.93
N SER A 216 -17.53 5.27 -6.75
CA SER A 216 -16.59 4.26 -6.26
C SER A 216 -15.34 4.91 -5.62
N GLU A 217 -14.90 4.41 -4.46
CA GLU A 217 -13.71 4.93 -3.77
C GLU A 217 -12.47 4.90 -4.68
N LYS A 218 -12.34 3.84 -5.49
CA LYS A 218 -11.25 3.68 -6.48
C LYS A 218 -11.21 4.81 -7.50
N LEU A 219 -12.36 5.26 -7.98
CA LEU A 219 -12.43 6.37 -8.93
C LEU A 219 -11.99 7.68 -8.26
N VAL A 220 -12.52 7.97 -7.07
CA VAL A 220 -12.14 9.19 -6.32
C VAL A 220 -10.63 9.20 -6.03
N GLU A 221 -10.07 8.05 -5.65
CA GLU A 221 -8.63 7.88 -5.42
C GLU A 221 -7.81 8.09 -6.71
N ALA A 222 -8.31 7.63 -7.86
CA ALA A 222 -7.67 7.88 -9.16
C ALA A 222 -7.63 9.37 -9.52
N TRP A 223 -8.75 10.08 -9.30
CA TRP A 223 -8.84 11.53 -9.51
C TRP A 223 -7.96 12.32 -8.54
N ARG A 224 -7.95 11.96 -7.24
CA ARG A 224 -7.01 12.51 -6.26
C ARG A 224 -5.56 12.27 -6.69
N SER A 225 -5.23 11.07 -7.15
CA SER A 225 -3.88 10.72 -7.61
C SER A 225 -3.45 11.51 -8.84
N ARG A 226 -4.38 11.82 -9.75
CA ARG A 226 -4.15 12.74 -10.87
C ARG A 226 -3.87 14.16 -10.34
N ALA A 227 -4.71 14.67 -9.45
CA ALA A 227 -4.56 16.01 -8.88
C ALA A 227 -3.25 16.20 -8.07
N THR A 228 -2.82 15.17 -7.32
CA THR A 228 -1.53 15.16 -6.59
C THR A 228 -0.34 15.32 -7.54
N ARG A 229 -0.41 14.73 -8.73
CA ARG A 229 0.65 14.76 -9.75
C ARG A 229 0.67 16.04 -10.59
N SER A 230 -0.48 16.72 -10.72
CA SER A 230 -0.60 17.98 -11.47
C SER A 230 0.12 19.13 -10.78
N TYR A 231 0.78 19.99 -11.55
CA TYR A 231 1.25 21.29 -11.05
C TYR A 231 0.09 22.29 -10.96
N PRO A 232 0.25 23.40 -10.20
CA PRO A 232 -0.73 24.48 -10.21
C PRO A 232 -1.04 24.98 -11.62
N SER A 233 -0.03 25.09 -12.50
CA SER A 233 -0.22 25.47 -13.91
C SER A 233 -1.11 24.50 -14.69
N ASP A 234 -0.93 23.18 -14.47
CA ASP A 234 -1.72 22.16 -15.17
C ASP A 234 -3.17 22.20 -14.70
N LEU A 235 -3.38 22.44 -13.41
CA LEU A 235 -4.71 22.60 -12.83
C LEU A 235 -5.40 23.84 -13.40
N LEU A 236 -4.70 24.97 -13.53
CA LEU A 236 -5.24 26.19 -14.16
C LEU A 236 -5.55 26.00 -15.65
N ALA A 237 -4.72 25.24 -16.37
CA ALA A 237 -4.93 24.93 -17.78
C ALA A 237 -6.09 23.94 -18.04
N ALA A 238 -6.47 23.13 -17.04
CA ALA A 238 -7.59 22.22 -17.16
C ALA A 238 -8.93 22.98 -17.26
N PRO A 239 -9.92 22.44 -18.01
CA PRO A 239 -11.28 22.99 -18.04
C PRO A 239 -11.86 23.12 -16.63
N GLY A 240 -12.65 24.17 -16.39
CA GLY A 240 -13.22 24.48 -15.06
C GLY A 240 -13.82 23.28 -14.33
N PRO A 241 -14.74 22.51 -14.95
CA PRO A 241 -15.32 21.33 -14.31
C PRO A 241 -14.30 20.25 -13.94
N VAL A 242 -13.31 20.03 -14.79
CA VAL A 242 -12.23 19.05 -14.55
C VAL A 242 -11.33 19.54 -13.41
N ARG A 243 -10.92 20.82 -13.43
CA ARG A 243 -10.10 21.43 -12.38
C ARG A 243 -10.77 21.32 -11.01
N LEU A 244 -12.04 21.72 -10.92
CA LEU A 244 -12.81 21.67 -9.66
C LEU A 244 -12.96 20.24 -9.14
N THR A 245 -13.26 19.28 -10.02
CA THR A 245 -13.37 17.87 -9.66
C THR A 245 -12.04 17.30 -9.15
N LEU A 246 -10.92 17.64 -9.80
CA LEU A 246 -9.58 17.26 -9.35
C LEU A 246 -9.26 17.81 -7.95
N LEU A 247 -9.55 19.09 -7.70
CA LEU A 247 -9.30 19.74 -6.42
C LEU A 247 -10.22 19.21 -5.32
N ALA A 248 -11.49 18.98 -5.64
CA ALA A 248 -12.48 18.42 -4.72
C ALA A 248 -12.09 16.98 -4.32
N ALA A 249 -11.75 16.12 -5.28
CA ALA A 249 -11.27 14.76 -5.00
C ALA A 249 -9.98 14.76 -4.17
N LEU A 250 -9.03 15.66 -4.49
CA LEU A 250 -7.81 15.83 -3.70
C LEU A 250 -8.13 16.18 -2.24
N CYS A 251 -8.92 17.24 -2.01
CA CYS A 251 -9.24 17.72 -0.67
C CYS A 251 -10.08 16.70 0.12
N TRP A 252 -11.01 16.02 -0.55
CA TRP A 252 -11.84 14.97 0.02
C TRP A 252 -11.01 13.84 0.62
N VAL A 253 -10.18 13.19 -0.21
CA VAL A 253 -9.36 12.05 0.22
C VAL A 253 -8.26 12.52 1.18
N ARG A 254 -7.65 13.69 0.95
CA ARG A 254 -6.62 14.23 1.85
C ARG A 254 -7.15 14.59 3.23
N SER A 255 -8.41 15.00 3.37
CA SER A 255 -9.02 15.20 4.68
C SER A 255 -8.94 13.92 5.53
N ALA A 256 -9.22 12.76 4.92
CA ALA A 256 -9.18 11.49 5.60
C ALA A 256 -7.76 10.97 5.82
N GLU A 257 -6.88 11.08 4.83
CA GLU A 257 -5.46 10.72 4.97
C GLU A 257 -4.75 11.54 6.06
N ILE A 258 -5.04 12.84 6.15
CA ILE A 258 -4.50 13.71 7.21
C ILE A 258 -5.06 13.29 8.57
N THR A 259 -6.33 12.91 8.64
CA THR A 259 -6.94 12.38 9.87
C THR A 259 -6.24 11.10 10.33
N ASP A 260 -5.96 10.17 9.40
CA ASP A 260 -5.20 8.95 9.68
C ASP A 260 -3.76 9.25 10.15
N ALA A 261 -3.08 10.15 9.44
CA ALA A 261 -1.73 10.60 9.78
C ALA A 261 -1.67 11.24 11.16
N LEU A 262 -2.68 12.02 11.54
CA LEU A 262 -2.79 12.63 12.86
C LEU A 262 -2.93 11.58 13.97
N VAL A 263 -3.71 10.52 13.74
CA VAL A 263 -3.82 9.39 14.67
C VAL A 263 -2.48 8.67 14.77
N ASP A 264 -1.81 8.39 13.66
CA ASP A 264 -0.49 7.73 13.65
C ASP A 264 0.59 8.57 14.35
N LEU A 265 0.64 9.88 14.10
CA LEU A 265 1.55 10.82 14.77
C LEU A 265 1.26 10.88 16.28
N LEU A 266 -0.01 10.89 16.67
CA LEU A 266 -0.41 10.84 18.08
C LEU A 266 0.09 9.54 18.73
N LEU A 267 -0.18 8.38 18.12
CA LEU A 267 0.26 7.07 18.63
C LEU A 267 1.79 6.98 18.73
N GLY A 268 2.50 7.49 17.72
CA GLY A 268 3.96 7.55 17.69
C GLY A 268 4.53 8.45 18.79
N LEU A 269 3.96 9.64 19.00
CA LEU A 269 4.39 10.57 20.04
C LEU A 269 4.18 9.99 21.43
N VAL A 270 3.03 9.36 21.68
CA VAL A 270 2.75 8.69 22.95
C VAL A 270 3.76 7.59 23.22
N HIS A 271 4.08 6.78 22.22
CA HIS A 271 5.10 5.75 22.36
C HIS A 271 6.49 6.31 22.67
N LYS A 272 6.91 7.37 21.95
CA LYS A 272 8.20 8.04 22.16
C LYS A 272 8.33 8.66 23.55
N ILE A 273 7.24 9.21 24.09
CA ILE A 273 7.20 9.75 25.46
C ILE A 273 7.38 8.62 26.48
N ASN A 274 6.66 7.50 26.31
CA ASN A 274 6.80 6.33 27.20
C ASN A 274 8.21 5.78 27.21
N ALA A 275 8.76 5.49 26.03
CA ALA A 275 10.10 4.94 25.90
C ALA A 275 11.20 5.89 26.41
N ARG A 276 10.97 7.21 26.40
CA ARG A 276 11.90 8.19 26.97
C ARG A 276 11.80 8.25 28.49
N ALA A 277 10.59 8.11 29.04
CA ALA A 277 10.39 8.11 30.49
C ALA A 277 10.96 6.83 31.12
N GLU A 278 10.72 5.66 30.53
CA GLU A 278 11.30 4.38 30.96
C GLU A 278 12.82 4.44 30.99
N ARG A 279 13.45 4.85 29.87
CA ARG A 279 14.92 5.01 29.80
C ARG A 279 15.47 5.98 30.85
N ARG A 280 14.79 7.11 31.07
CA ARG A 280 15.22 8.07 32.10
C ARG A 280 15.18 7.46 33.50
N VAL A 281 14.19 6.63 33.79
CA VAL A 281 14.08 5.97 35.10
C VAL A 281 15.08 4.83 35.23
N GLU A 282 15.35 4.08 34.16
CA GLU A 282 16.45 3.11 34.11
C GLU A 282 17.80 3.79 34.36
N GLU A 283 18.07 4.93 33.73
CA GLU A 283 19.29 5.73 33.93
C GLU A 283 19.40 6.21 35.39
N GLU A 284 18.34 6.83 35.93
CA GLU A 284 18.31 7.31 37.33
C GLU A 284 18.50 6.18 38.35
N LEU A 285 17.93 5.00 38.11
CA LEU A 285 18.09 3.84 39.00
C LEU A 285 19.46 3.16 38.85
N THR A 286 20.01 3.14 37.64
CA THR A 286 21.38 2.67 37.42
C THR A 286 22.38 3.59 38.13
N GLU A 287 22.15 4.91 38.11
CA GLU A 287 22.95 5.87 38.88
C GLU A 287 22.78 5.69 40.40
N ASP A 288 21.56 5.49 40.89
CA ASP A 288 21.30 5.21 42.31
C ASP A 288 21.97 3.90 42.76
N LEU A 289 21.97 2.86 41.92
CA LEU A 289 22.68 1.60 42.18
C LEU A 289 24.20 1.79 42.22
N ARG A 290 24.78 2.54 41.28
CA ARG A 290 26.22 2.90 41.28
C ARG A 290 26.66 3.66 42.54
N ARG A 291 25.74 4.40 43.19
CA ARG A 291 26.03 5.12 44.43
C ARG A 291 26.12 4.19 45.65
N VAL A 292 25.55 2.99 45.60
CA VAL A 292 25.60 2.03 46.72
C VAL A 292 26.79 1.08 46.54
N ARG A 293 28.00 1.58 46.87
CA ARG A 293 29.31 0.94 46.67
C ARG A 293 29.54 -0.44 47.34
N GLY A 294 28.59 -1.00 48.08
CA GLY A 294 28.77 -2.26 48.83
C GLY A 294 28.16 -3.52 48.20
N LYS A 295 27.29 -3.39 47.19
CA LYS A 295 26.45 -4.50 46.69
C LYS A 295 27.10 -5.32 45.57
N GLU A 296 27.88 -4.67 44.71
CA GLU A 296 28.65 -5.35 43.66
C GLU A 296 29.62 -6.37 44.28
N GLY A 297 30.27 -6.03 45.40
CA GLY A 297 31.16 -6.95 46.13
C GLY A 297 30.45 -8.12 46.83
N ILE A 298 29.14 -8.05 47.07
CA ILE A 298 28.35 -9.19 47.60
C ILE A 298 27.98 -10.14 46.45
N LEU A 299 27.58 -9.60 45.30
CA LEU A 299 27.27 -10.37 44.09
C LEU A 299 28.51 -11.06 43.51
N PHE A 300 29.67 -10.38 43.50
CA PHE A 300 30.94 -10.99 43.09
C PHE A 300 31.35 -12.14 43.99
N ARG A 301 31.26 -12.00 45.31
CA ARG A 301 31.58 -13.09 46.26
C ARG A 301 30.61 -14.27 46.14
N LEU A 302 29.33 -14.03 45.86
CA LEU A 302 28.36 -15.09 45.57
C LEU A 302 28.68 -15.84 44.28
N ALA A 303 29.06 -15.11 43.22
CA ALA A 303 29.45 -15.71 41.96
C ALA A 303 30.77 -16.51 42.09
N GLU A 304 31.74 -15.99 42.84
CA GLU A 304 33.01 -16.66 43.12
C GLU A 304 32.80 -17.95 43.94
N ALA A 305 31.95 -17.91 44.96
CA ALA A 305 31.59 -19.09 45.75
C ALA A 305 30.82 -20.14 44.92
N ALA A 306 29.93 -19.72 44.03
CA ALA A 306 29.18 -20.61 43.14
C ALA A 306 30.09 -21.29 42.10
N VAL A 307 31.13 -20.60 41.63
CA VAL A 307 32.09 -21.14 40.66
C VAL A 307 33.15 -22.01 41.35
N GLY A 308 33.58 -21.67 42.56
CA GLY A 308 34.56 -22.45 43.33
C GLY A 308 34.03 -23.76 43.90
N HIS A 309 32.71 -23.88 44.05
CA HIS A 309 32.03 -25.04 44.64
C HIS A 309 30.83 -25.48 43.79
N PRO A 310 31.05 -26.00 42.57
CA PRO A 310 29.98 -26.27 41.60
C PRO A 310 29.05 -27.43 41.99
N ASP A 311 29.58 -28.44 42.69
CA ASP A 311 28.85 -29.66 43.06
C ASP A 311 28.28 -29.63 44.49
N ASP A 312 28.60 -28.59 45.26
CA ASP A 312 28.11 -28.42 46.62
C ASP A 312 26.66 -27.92 46.63
N THR A 313 25.89 -28.33 47.63
CA THR A 313 24.53 -27.80 47.79
C THR A 313 24.57 -26.28 47.99
N VAL A 314 23.63 -25.55 47.39
CA VAL A 314 23.51 -24.06 47.47
C VAL A 314 23.63 -23.54 48.91
N ARG A 315 23.09 -24.28 49.87
CA ARG A 315 23.16 -23.96 51.31
C ARG A 315 24.57 -24.08 51.88
N ALA A 316 25.35 -25.08 51.44
CA ALA A 316 26.73 -25.29 51.89
C ALA A 316 27.71 -24.31 51.21
N ALA A 317 27.52 -24.02 49.92
CA ALA A 317 28.42 -23.17 49.16
C ALA A 317 28.19 -21.66 49.36
N LEU A 318 26.93 -21.20 49.34
CA LEU A 318 26.63 -19.77 49.22
C LEU A 318 26.28 -19.08 50.54
N PHE A 319 25.62 -19.78 51.47
CA PHE A 319 25.15 -19.16 52.73
C PHE A 319 26.24 -18.86 53.76
N PRO A 320 27.40 -19.55 53.79
CA PRO A 320 28.54 -19.11 54.60
C PRO A 320 29.15 -17.78 54.10
N VAL A 321 29.14 -17.54 52.79
CA VAL A 321 29.73 -16.35 52.17
C VAL A 321 28.78 -15.15 52.26
N VAL A 322 27.48 -15.39 52.10
CA VAL A 322 26.43 -14.38 52.26
C VAL A 322 25.26 -14.99 53.02
N GLY A 323 25.04 -14.53 54.25
CA GLY A 323 23.99 -15.07 55.11
C GLY A 323 22.59 -15.02 54.49
N GLU A 324 21.77 -16.04 54.77
CA GLU A 324 20.41 -16.19 54.24
C GLU A 324 19.53 -14.96 54.50
N LYS A 325 19.70 -14.31 55.65
CA LYS A 325 19.00 -13.06 56.01
C LYS A 325 19.36 -11.92 55.04
N THR A 326 20.64 -11.75 54.72
CA THR A 326 21.14 -10.75 53.79
C THR A 326 20.63 -10.98 52.37
N LEU A 327 20.55 -12.25 51.93
CA LEU A 327 19.95 -12.62 50.64
C LEU A 327 18.45 -12.32 50.59
N ARG A 328 17.68 -12.64 51.64
CA ARG A 328 16.26 -12.29 51.71
C ARG A 328 16.04 -10.77 51.73
N GLU A 329 16.90 -10.02 52.42
CA GLU A 329 16.88 -8.56 52.42
C GLU A 329 17.20 -7.98 51.03
N LEU A 330 18.19 -8.53 50.33
CA LEU A 330 18.52 -8.16 48.93
C LEU A 330 17.37 -8.47 47.97
N VAL A 331 16.70 -9.63 48.10
CA VAL A 331 15.52 -9.98 47.29
C VAL A 331 14.34 -9.06 47.60
N LYS A 332 14.11 -8.74 48.88
CA LYS A 332 13.06 -7.81 49.31
C LYS A 332 13.33 -6.39 48.78
N GLU A 333 14.59 -5.97 48.80
CA GLU A 333 15.04 -4.70 48.26
C GLU A 333 14.96 -4.66 46.72
N ALA A 334 15.30 -5.74 46.01
CA ALA A 334 15.14 -5.83 44.55
C ALA A 334 13.67 -5.73 44.14
N LYS A 335 12.77 -6.43 44.85
CA LYS A 335 11.31 -6.30 44.66
C LYS A 335 10.80 -4.90 45.02
N ALA A 336 11.37 -4.25 46.03
CA ALA A 336 11.07 -2.86 46.37
C ALA A 336 11.57 -1.89 45.29
N ASN A 337 12.75 -2.14 44.72
CA ASN A 337 13.33 -1.34 43.63
C ASN A 337 12.53 -1.46 42.34
N GLN A 338 11.92 -2.61 42.04
CA GLN A 338 10.99 -2.76 40.92
C GLN A 338 9.70 -1.95 41.14
N ARG A 339 9.17 -1.91 42.37
CA ARG A 339 8.03 -1.04 42.71
C ARG A 339 8.41 0.45 42.65
N VAL A 340 9.60 0.81 43.14
CA VAL A 340 10.16 2.16 43.04
C VAL A 340 10.42 2.54 41.57
N PHE A 341 10.83 1.59 40.73
CA PHE A 341 10.96 1.75 39.28
C PHE A 341 9.60 2.09 38.65
N GLU A 342 8.56 1.32 38.94
CA GLU A 342 7.21 1.60 38.45
C GLU A 342 6.68 2.95 38.95
N GLU A 343 6.92 3.30 40.22
CA GLU A 343 6.48 4.56 40.82
C GLU A 343 7.23 5.78 40.29
N LYS A 344 8.57 5.71 40.17
CA LYS A 344 9.39 6.74 39.54
C LYS A 344 9.05 6.88 38.06
N THR A 345 8.85 5.78 37.34
CA THR A 345 8.40 5.79 35.94
C THR A 345 7.06 6.47 35.83
N ARG A 346 6.07 6.12 36.67
CA ARG A 346 4.78 6.83 36.72
C ARG A 346 4.94 8.32 37.04
N SER A 347 5.90 8.72 37.87
CA SER A 347 6.18 10.12 38.21
C SER A 347 6.80 10.90 37.04
N VAL A 348 7.83 10.36 36.39
CA VAL A 348 8.49 10.95 35.22
C VAL A 348 7.54 10.98 34.02
N LEU A 349 6.73 9.93 33.85
CA LEU A 349 5.61 9.90 32.91
C LEU A 349 4.64 11.05 33.21
N ARG A 350 4.18 11.23 34.46
CA ARG A 350 3.27 12.34 34.81
C ARG A 350 3.81 13.72 34.44
N GLY A 351 5.10 13.99 34.69
CA GLY A 351 5.73 15.27 34.34
C GLY A 351 5.83 15.50 32.83
N SER A 352 6.31 14.49 32.10
CA SER A 352 6.46 14.55 30.63
C SER A 352 5.11 14.58 29.92
N TYR A 353 4.15 13.76 30.37
CA TYR A 353 2.78 13.74 29.87
C TYR A 353 2.08 15.08 30.11
N SER A 354 2.19 15.68 31.30
CA SER A 354 1.47 16.93 31.61
C SER A 354 1.85 18.08 30.67
N ASN A 355 3.10 18.16 30.25
CA ASN A 355 3.57 19.24 29.40
C ASN A 355 3.23 18.99 27.91
N HIS A 356 3.36 17.75 27.45
CA HIS A 356 3.10 17.38 26.05
C HIS A 356 1.59 17.27 25.75
N TYR A 357 0.82 16.60 26.61
CA TYR A 357 -0.62 16.40 26.41
C TYR A 357 -1.42 17.70 26.50
N ARG A 358 -1.02 18.65 27.36
CA ARG A 358 -1.68 19.97 27.44
C ARG A 358 -1.55 20.77 26.13
N ARG A 359 -0.49 20.53 25.36
CA ARG A 359 -0.25 21.19 24.07
C ARG A 359 -0.85 20.42 22.90
N MET A 360 -0.98 19.10 23.02
CA MET A 360 -1.40 18.19 21.95
C MET A 360 -2.91 17.93 21.91
N LEU A 361 -3.52 17.58 23.04
CA LEU A 361 -4.92 17.15 23.07
C LEU A 361 -5.92 18.28 22.78
N PRO A 362 -5.77 19.51 23.30
CA PRO A 362 -6.77 20.55 23.04
C PRO A 362 -6.86 20.95 21.57
N PRO A 363 -5.75 21.11 20.81
CA PRO A 363 -5.83 21.31 19.37
C PRO A 363 -6.42 20.10 18.63
N PHE A 364 -6.08 18.87 19.04
CA PHE A 364 -6.57 17.64 18.40
C PHE A 364 -8.08 17.41 18.61
N ALA A 365 -8.56 17.55 19.85
CA ALA A 365 -9.97 17.34 20.19
C ALA A 365 -10.86 18.57 19.90
N GLY A 366 -10.29 19.77 19.93
CA GLY A 366 -11.00 21.04 19.72
C GLY A 366 -10.89 21.53 18.28
N ARG A 367 -9.69 22.02 17.89
CA ARG A 367 -9.47 22.67 16.58
C ARG A 367 -9.69 21.71 15.42
N ALA A 368 -9.10 20.51 15.49
CA ALA A 368 -9.30 19.50 14.46
C ALA A 368 -10.69 18.83 14.55
N SER A 369 -11.40 18.90 15.69
CA SER A 369 -12.72 18.28 15.90
C SER A 369 -12.78 16.85 15.36
N VAL A 370 -11.82 16.01 15.74
CA VAL A 370 -11.75 14.60 15.34
C VAL A 370 -12.64 13.78 16.29
N PRO A 371 -13.83 13.34 15.88
CA PRO A 371 -14.74 12.60 16.75
C PRO A 371 -14.21 11.18 16.96
N VAL A 372 -14.26 10.71 18.19
CA VAL A 372 -13.97 9.30 18.52
C VAL A 372 -15.28 8.64 18.96
N GLU A 373 -15.62 7.57 18.27
CA GLU A 373 -16.84 6.79 18.47
C GLU A 373 -16.53 5.38 18.99
N GLN A 374 -17.53 4.72 19.56
CA GLN A 374 -17.37 3.45 20.29
C GLN A 374 -18.27 2.38 19.71
N HIS A 375 -17.73 1.18 19.54
CA HIS A 375 -18.53 0.00 19.23
C HIS A 375 -19.45 -0.35 20.42
N GLN A 376 -20.72 -0.66 20.16
CA GLN A 376 -21.69 -1.09 21.18
C GLN A 376 -21.45 -2.56 21.53
N LEU A 377 -20.46 -2.85 22.37
CA LEU A 377 -20.35 -4.16 23.05
C LEU A 377 -21.13 -4.13 24.38
N PRO A 378 -21.61 -5.29 24.87
CA PRO A 378 -22.45 -5.37 26.07
C PRO A 378 -21.83 -4.64 27.26
N ALA A 379 -22.68 -3.96 28.03
CA ALA A 379 -22.31 -3.10 29.15
C ALA A 379 -21.48 -3.86 30.20
N GLY A 380 -20.15 -3.70 30.15
CA GLY A 380 -19.25 -4.28 31.14
C GLY A 380 -17.77 -3.96 30.95
N ASP A 381 -17.32 -3.59 29.75
CA ASP A 381 -15.89 -3.67 29.43
C ASP A 381 -15.12 -2.33 29.36
N ARG A 382 -13.80 -2.45 29.55
CA ARG A 382 -12.80 -1.38 29.83
C ARG A 382 -12.75 -0.23 28.81
N GLY A 383 -13.41 -0.36 27.65
CA GLY A 383 -13.45 0.64 26.57
C GLY A 383 -14.30 1.89 26.88
N ALA A 384 -15.39 1.77 27.65
CA ALA A 384 -16.31 2.88 27.97
C ALA A 384 -15.62 4.08 28.65
N GLY A 385 -14.59 3.81 29.45
CA GLY A 385 -13.80 4.85 30.13
C GLY A 385 -12.81 5.60 29.22
N ALA A 386 -12.40 5.01 28.08
CA ALA A 386 -11.40 5.57 27.18
C ALA A 386 -12.00 6.64 26.25
N ALA A 387 -13.15 6.41 25.60
CA ALA A 387 -13.75 7.44 24.74
C ALA A 387 -14.31 8.62 25.55
N ARG A 388 -14.88 8.36 26.73
CA ARG A 388 -15.27 9.43 27.67
C ARG A 388 -14.08 10.28 28.11
N ALA A 389 -12.87 9.73 28.14
CA ALA A 389 -11.64 10.46 28.45
C ALA A 389 -11.22 11.42 27.34
N VAL A 390 -11.29 10.97 26.09
CA VAL A 390 -10.96 11.78 24.90
C VAL A 390 -11.96 12.93 24.77
N ARG A 391 -13.26 12.63 24.87
CA ARG A 391 -14.34 13.65 24.82
C ARG A 391 -14.27 14.67 25.97
N ARG A 392 -13.94 14.25 27.20
CA ARG A 392 -13.78 15.17 28.36
C ARG A 392 -12.46 15.93 28.37
N GLY A 393 -11.42 15.45 27.68
CA GLY A 393 -10.13 16.15 27.56
C GLY A 393 -10.22 17.46 26.76
N GLY A 394 -11.25 17.62 25.92
CA GLY A 394 -11.49 18.80 25.08
C GLY A 394 -12.28 19.94 25.73
N ARG A 395 -13.04 19.71 26.81
CA ARG A 395 -13.76 20.78 27.52
C ARG A 395 -12.86 21.39 28.60
N GLN A 396 -12.40 22.62 28.39
CA GLN A 396 -11.86 23.44 29.49
C GLN A 396 -13.04 24.04 30.26
N ASP A 397 -13.17 23.72 31.56
CA ASP A 397 -13.92 24.62 32.45
C ASP A 397 -13.14 25.94 32.57
N PRO A 398 -13.79 27.11 32.46
CA PRO A 398 -13.12 28.39 32.57
C PRO A 398 -12.61 28.59 34.00
N LEU A 399 -11.29 28.68 34.19
CA LEU A 399 -10.69 29.02 35.49
C LEU A 399 -10.83 30.53 35.79
N PRO A 400 -11.12 30.93 37.03
CA PRO A 400 -11.29 32.34 37.40
C PRO A 400 -9.95 33.08 37.40
N ARG A 401 -9.91 34.24 36.73
CA ARG A 401 -8.75 35.14 36.68
C ARG A 401 -8.38 35.63 38.09
N ARG A 402 -7.17 35.34 38.59
CA ARG A 402 -6.63 35.99 39.80
C ARG A 402 -5.66 37.13 39.46
N ARG A 403 -5.97 38.30 40.03
CA ARG A 403 -5.14 39.51 40.06
C ARG A 403 -3.77 39.24 40.71
N ARG A 404 -2.72 39.79 40.09
CA ARG A 404 -1.36 39.86 40.64
C ARG A 404 -1.34 40.72 41.91
N ARG A 405 -0.71 40.23 42.99
CA ARG A 405 -0.06 41.08 44.00
C ARG A 405 1.40 40.68 44.15
N ARG A 406 2.24 41.71 44.20
CA ARG A 406 3.71 41.72 44.37
C ARG A 406 4.12 41.43 45.82
N THR A 407 5.45 41.34 46.00
CA THR A 407 6.26 41.25 47.25
C THR A 407 6.46 39.81 47.76
N GLY A 408 7.64 39.34 48.18
CA GLY A 408 8.99 39.89 48.33
C GLY A 408 9.90 38.76 48.86
N ARG A 409 11.22 38.84 48.66
CA ARG A 409 12.27 37.87 49.05
C ARG A 409 12.35 37.63 50.57
N ARG A 410 12.70 36.40 50.99
CA ARG A 410 13.82 36.10 51.94
C ARG A 410 14.10 34.58 52.04
N ARG A 411 15.37 34.23 52.28
CA ARG A 411 15.95 32.87 52.41
C ARG A 411 16.23 32.51 53.90
N GLY A 412 15.97 31.23 54.25
CA GLY A 412 16.60 30.37 55.30
C GLY A 412 16.18 30.53 56.78
N PRO A 413 16.44 29.56 57.71
CA PRO A 413 16.74 28.11 57.60
C PRO A 413 15.87 27.19 58.53
N GLU A 414 16.18 25.88 58.53
CA GLU A 414 15.78 24.69 59.32
C GLU A 414 14.85 24.75 60.56
N GLY A 415 14.07 23.65 60.77
CA GLY A 415 13.54 23.25 62.10
C GLY A 415 12.20 22.48 62.09
N LEU A 416 12.21 21.26 62.64
CA LEU A 416 11.04 20.38 62.81
C LEU A 416 9.94 20.98 63.71
N ALA A 417 8.66 20.84 63.33
CA ALA A 417 7.56 20.36 64.19
C ALA A 417 6.18 20.37 63.50
N ARG A 418 5.57 19.19 63.49
CA ARG A 418 4.15 18.81 63.68
C ARG A 418 3.00 19.74 63.25
N GLY A 419 2.08 19.12 62.50
CA GLY A 419 0.63 19.22 62.73
C GLY A 419 -0.05 20.48 62.20
N GLY A 420 -0.57 20.43 60.98
CA GLY A 420 -1.40 21.50 60.45
C GLY A 420 -1.90 21.19 59.04
N ASP A 421 -3.19 20.94 58.96
CA ASP A 421 -4.01 20.64 57.79
C ASP A 421 -3.56 21.35 56.49
N ARG A 422 -2.84 20.61 55.64
CA ARG A 422 -2.52 21.05 54.28
C ARG A 422 -3.64 20.60 53.34
N ARG A 423 -4.65 21.45 53.15
CA ARG A 423 -5.49 21.39 51.94
C ARG A 423 -4.58 21.34 50.70
N PRO A 424 -4.69 20.34 49.82
CA PRO A 424 -3.83 20.24 48.65
C PRO A 424 -4.14 21.38 47.68
N ARG A 425 -3.11 22.13 47.28
CA ARG A 425 -3.17 23.11 46.17
C ARG A 425 -3.60 22.41 44.86
N PRO A 426 -4.48 23.02 44.04
CA PRO A 426 -4.96 22.41 42.79
C PRO A 426 -4.01 22.75 41.63
N ASP A 427 -2.82 22.16 41.61
CA ASP A 427 -1.95 22.13 40.40
C ASP A 427 -1.80 20.71 39.86
N ARG A 428 -2.74 19.82 40.19
CA ARG A 428 -2.70 18.41 39.77
C ARG A 428 -3.21 18.27 38.34
N ALA A 429 -2.28 18.13 37.40
CA ALA A 429 -2.56 17.41 36.17
C ALA A 429 -3.00 15.98 36.55
N ASP A 430 -4.27 15.69 36.25
CA ASP A 430 -5.02 14.57 36.79
C ASP A 430 -4.38 13.20 36.40
N PRO A 431 -3.96 12.33 37.35
CA PRO A 431 -3.38 11.01 37.09
C PRO A 431 -4.24 10.13 36.17
N VAL A 432 -5.54 10.41 36.21
CA VAL A 432 -6.58 9.78 35.43
C VAL A 432 -6.39 10.02 33.91
N ARG A 433 -5.91 11.20 33.49
CA ARG A 433 -5.73 11.55 32.06
C ARG A 433 -4.61 10.76 31.38
N VAL A 434 -3.52 10.46 32.08
CA VAL A 434 -2.35 9.72 31.55
C VAL A 434 -2.68 8.24 31.32
N VAL A 435 -3.33 7.60 32.31
CA VAL A 435 -3.76 6.19 32.22
C VAL A 435 -4.83 6.00 31.14
N ARG A 436 -5.74 6.98 31.01
CA ARG A 436 -6.78 6.97 29.98
C ARG A 436 -6.22 7.02 28.55
N ALA A 437 -5.12 7.73 28.32
CA ALA A 437 -4.55 7.86 26.99
C ALA A 437 -3.74 6.64 26.54
N GLY A 438 -3.05 5.96 27.46
CA GLY A 438 -2.45 4.65 27.18
C GLY A 438 -3.50 3.62 26.76
N ARG A 439 -4.64 3.57 27.48
CA ARG A 439 -5.77 2.69 27.14
C ARG A 439 -6.43 3.04 25.81
N ALA A 440 -6.52 4.33 25.46
CA ALA A 440 -7.05 4.76 24.16
C ALA A 440 -6.15 4.31 22.99
N ARG A 441 -4.82 4.34 23.16
CA ARG A 441 -3.88 3.80 22.15
C ARG A 441 -4.13 2.32 21.88
N ASP A 442 -4.27 1.52 22.93
CA ASP A 442 -4.48 0.08 22.77
C ASP A 442 -5.86 -0.23 22.20
N ALA A 443 -6.89 0.53 22.60
CA ALA A 443 -8.25 0.41 22.07
C ALA A 443 -8.32 0.79 20.57
N LEU A 444 -7.64 1.87 20.13
CA LEU A 444 -7.52 2.23 18.71
C LEU A 444 -6.84 1.10 17.92
N ARG A 445 -5.72 0.57 18.44
CA ARG A 445 -5.01 -0.55 17.80
C ARG A 445 -5.84 -1.82 17.69
N ARG A 446 -6.73 -2.07 18.65
CA ARG A 446 -7.68 -3.20 18.63
C ARG A 446 -8.97 -2.91 17.86
N ARG A 447 -9.12 -1.72 17.25
CA ARG A 447 -10.34 -1.26 16.58
C ARG A 447 -11.60 -1.26 17.48
N GLU A 448 -11.43 -1.12 18.80
CA GLU A 448 -12.54 -0.97 19.76
C GLU A 448 -13.15 0.44 19.76
N ILE A 449 -12.34 1.41 19.34
CA ILE A 449 -12.72 2.80 19.10
C ILE A 449 -12.25 3.19 17.71
N TYR A 450 -13.06 3.99 17.05
CA TYR A 450 -12.82 4.46 15.69
C TYR A 450 -12.89 5.98 15.62
N VAL A 451 -12.31 6.51 14.56
CA VAL A 451 -12.15 7.93 14.32
C VAL A 451 -12.98 8.31 13.12
N ASP A 452 -13.93 9.22 13.33
CA ASP A 452 -14.77 9.70 12.24
C ASP A 452 -13.96 10.59 11.27
N GLY A 453 -14.22 10.40 9.98
CA GLY A 453 -13.47 10.99 8.87
C GLY A 453 -12.09 10.39 8.61
N ALA A 454 -11.70 9.30 9.28
CA ALA A 454 -10.51 8.51 8.96
C ALA A 454 -10.81 7.48 7.85
N ILE A 455 -9.80 6.87 7.23
CA ILE A 455 -9.99 5.65 6.39
C ILE A 455 -9.47 4.44 7.15
N ARG A 456 -8.21 4.48 7.60
CA ARG A 456 -7.59 3.34 8.28
C ARG A 456 -8.18 3.08 9.68
N TRP A 457 -8.56 4.17 10.35
CA TRP A 457 -9.11 4.15 11.71
C TRP A 457 -10.64 4.33 11.76
N ARG A 458 -11.35 4.17 10.63
CA ARG A 458 -12.83 4.29 10.55
C ARG A 458 -13.56 3.11 11.19
N ASN A 459 -14.89 3.19 11.28
CA ASN A 459 -15.71 2.09 11.76
C ASN A 459 -15.54 0.89 10.81
N PRO A 460 -15.10 -0.29 11.29
CA PRO A 460 -14.93 -1.47 10.43
C PRO A 460 -16.23 -1.96 9.79
N GLU A 461 -17.40 -1.61 10.36
CA GLU A 461 -18.70 -1.94 9.76
C GLU A 461 -18.91 -1.22 8.42
N ASP A 462 -18.31 -0.04 8.24
CA ASP A 462 -18.38 0.73 6.99
C ASP A 462 -17.57 0.08 5.86
N ASP A 463 -16.65 -0.85 6.19
CA ASP A 463 -15.87 -1.61 5.21
C ASP A 463 -16.62 -2.86 4.68
N LEU A 464 -17.76 -3.22 5.29
CA LEU A 464 -18.51 -4.41 4.94
C LEU A 464 -19.53 -4.13 3.83
N PRO A 465 -19.78 -5.08 2.90
CA PRO A 465 -20.85 -4.93 1.91
C PRO A 465 -22.21 -4.76 2.61
N GLY A 466 -22.96 -3.72 2.26
CA GLY A 466 -24.29 -3.48 2.84
C GLY A 466 -25.32 -4.57 2.51
N ASP A 467 -25.07 -5.35 1.45
CA ASP A 467 -25.87 -6.49 1.02
C ASP A 467 -25.36 -7.83 1.57
N PHE A 468 -24.33 -7.84 2.44
CA PHE A 468 -23.66 -9.06 2.90
C PHE A 468 -24.62 -10.13 3.43
N GLU A 469 -25.62 -9.75 4.22
CA GLU A 469 -26.61 -10.70 4.75
C GLU A 469 -27.48 -11.33 3.65
N HIS A 470 -27.80 -10.58 2.59
CA HIS A 470 -28.63 -11.05 1.48
C HIS A 470 -27.82 -11.85 0.43
N ALA A 471 -26.56 -11.47 0.21
CA ALA A 471 -25.66 -12.08 -0.79
C ALA A 471 -24.59 -12.99 -0.17
N ARG A 472 -24.80 -13.44 1.07
CA ARG A 472 -23.82 -14.20 1.87
C ARG A 472 -23.25 -15.39 1.10
N GLU A 473 -24.09 -16.22 0.48
CA GLU A 473 -23.62 -17.40 -0.25
C GLU A 473 -22.70 -17.04 -1.43
N VAL A 474 -23.02 -15.98 -2.17
CA VAL A 474 -22.24 -15.49 -3.32
C VAL A 474 -20.88 -14.98 -2.87
N HIS A 475 -20.82 -14.19 -1.80
CA HIS A 475 -19.56 -13.68 -1.27
C HIS A 475 -18.63 -14.81 -0.77
N TYR A 476 -19.18 -15.79 -0.05
CA TYR A 476 -18.41 -16.93 0.44
C TYR A 476 -17.90 -17.81 -0.71
N ALA A 477 -18.71 -18.03 -1.76
CA ALA A 477 -18.30 -18.74 -2.95
C ALA A 477 -17.14 -18.03 -3.67
N ALA A 478 -17.21 -16.70 -3.83
CA ALA A 478 -16.14 -15.89 -4.43
C ALA A 478 -14.82 -15.97 -3.64
N LEU A 479 -14.90 -15.97 -2.31
CA LEU A 479 -13.74 -16.12 -1.41
C LEU A 479 -13.25 -17.57 -1.28
N ARG A 480 -13.97 -18.53 -1.88
CA ARG A 480 -13.75 -19.98 -1.73
C ARG A 480 -13.72 -20.40 -0.25
N GLN A 481 -14.61 -19.82 0.56
CA GLN A 481 -14.75 -20.12 1.98
C GLN A 481 -16.07 -20.84 2.26
N PRO A 482 -16.14 -21.72 3.28
CA PRO A 482 -17.38 -22.38 3.66
C PRO A 482 -18.32 -21.41 4.37
N VAL A 483 -19.63 -21.53 4.09
CA VAL A 483 -20.69 -20.73 4.73
C VAL A 483 -20.86 -21.08 6.21
N ASP A 484 -20.51 -22.31 6.61
CA ASP A 484 -20.50 -22.76 8.00
C ASP A 484 -19.20 -22.34 8.72
N PRO A 485 -19.28 -21.52 9.78
CA PRO A 485 -18.10 -21.10 10.54
C PRO A 485 -17.42 -22.27 11.26
N THR A 486 -18.15 -23.31 11.65
CA THR A 486 -17.55 -24.47 12.34
C THR A 486 -16.58 -25.21 11.42
N SER A 487 -16.96 -25.43 10.16
CA SER A 487 -16.09 -26.01 9.13
C SER A 487 -14.82 -25.19 8.93
N PHE A 488 -14.94 -23.87 8.81
CA PHE A 488 -13.77 -22.98 8.68
C PHE A 488 -12.83 -23.06 9.89
N ILE A 489 -13.38 -22.94 11.11
CA ILE A 489 -12.61 -22.96 12.35
C ILE A 489 -11.91 -24.32 12.52
N THR A 490 -12.59 -25.42 12.21
CA THR A 490 -12.04 -26.76 12.31
C THR A 490 -10.87 -26.95 11.35
N SER A 491 -11.05 -26.56 10.08
CA SER A 491 -9.98 -26.57 9.08
C SER A 491 -8.78 -25.70 9.48
N LEU A 492 -9.04 -24.51 10.02
CA LEU A 492 -7.98 -23.60 10.50
C LEU A 492 -7.21 -24.21 11.68
N LYS A 493 -7.93 -24.75 12.69
CA LYS A 493 -7.31 -25.44 13.83
C LYS A 493 -6.48 -26.62 13.36
N GLN A 494 -6.99 -27.44 12.45
CA GLN A 494 -6.26 -28.59 11.91
C GLN A 494 -4.97 -28.15 11.22
N ARG A 495 -5.04 -27.17 10.30
CA ARG A 495 -3.84 -26.64 9.61
C ARG A 495 -2.83 -26.05 10.58
N MET A 496 -3.29 -25.37 11.64
CA MET A 496 -2.41 -24.81 12.66
C MET A 496 -1.74 -25.93 13.48
N THR A 497 -2.50 -26.92 13.93
CA THR A 497 -1.98 -28.09 14.63
C THR A 497 -0.97 -28.84 13.77
N ASP A 498 -1.31 -29.17 12.53
CA ASP A 498 -0.40 -29.86 11.59
C ASP A 498 0.87 -29.07 11.31
N ALA A 499 0.78 -27.73 11.24
CA ALA A 499 1.96 -26.87 11.08
C ALA A 499 2.84 -26.85 12.33
N LEU A 500 2.23 -26.78 13.52
CA LEU A 500 2.96 -26.80 14.79
C LEU A 500 3.60 -28.17 15.05
N THR A 501 2.88 -29.27 14.79
CA THR A 501 3.41 -30.63 14.90
C THR A 501 4.58 -30.84 13.94
N ARG A 502 4.48 -30.36 12.69
CA ARG A 502 5.60 -30.42 11.75
C ARG A 502 6.81 -29.59 12.21
N LEU A 503 6.58 -28.41 12.78
CA LEU A 503 7.65 -27.58 13.31
C LEU A 503 8.32 -28.25 14.53
N ASP A 504 7.52 -28.78 15.45
CA ASP A 504 8.00 -29.49 16.65
C ASP A 504 8.85 -30.70 16.26
N GLN A 505 8.34 -31.54 15.36
CA GLN A 505 9.08 -32.69 14.84
C GLN A 505 10.37 -32.25 14.13
N ALA A 506 10.32 -31.20 13.31
CA ALA A 506 11.51 -30.68 12.64
C ALA A 506 12.55 -30.10 13.61
N LEU A 507 12.14 -29.58 14.78
CA LEU A 507 13.06 -29.11 15.81
C LEU A 507 13.69 -30.29 16.58
N VAL A 508 12.92 -31.35 16.85
CA VAL A 508 13.42 -32.58 17.46
C VAL A 508 14.42 -33.30 16.54
N ASP A 509 14.10 -33.37 15.25
CA ASP A 509 14.90 -34.08 14.26
C ASP A 509 16.09 -33.26 13.71
N ASP A 510 16.33 -32.05 14.25
CA ASP A 510 17.29 -31.04 13.74
C ASP A 510 17.13 -30.73 12.23
N ALA A 511 15.95 -31.02 11.68
CA ALA A 511 15.58 -30.83 10.28
C ALA A 511 14.96 -29.45 9.99
N ALA A 512 14.82 -28.59 11.01
CA ALA A 512 14.25 -27.24 10.90
C ALA A 512 15.19 -26.21 10.22
N GLY A 513 16.15 -26.65 9.40
CA GLY A 513 17.06 -25.76 8.67
C GLY A 513 17.96 -24.93 9.60
N GLY A 514 18.33 -25.47 10.76
CA GLY A 514 19.21 -24.84 11.76
C GLY A 514 18.53 -23.81 12.67
N ILE A 515 17.19 -23.73 12.67
CA ILE A 515 16.42 -22.96 13.65
C ILE A 515 16.61 -23.61 15.03
N LYS A 516 16.98 -22.81 16.04
CA LYS A 516 17.22 -23.28 17.42
C LYS A 516 16.45 -22.45 18.42
N VAL A 517 15.90 -23.10 19.45
CA VAL A 517 15.38 -22.40 20.63
C VAL A 517 16.54 -22.25 21.61
N THR A 518 16.99 -21.01 21.82
CA THR A 518 18.06 -20.63 22.73
C THR A 518 17.50 -19.81 23.90
N SER A 519 18.37 -19.35 24.81
CA SER A 519 17.97 -18.37 25.83
C SER A 519 18.64 -17.03 25.55
N ARG A 520 17.86 -15.95 25.62
CA ARG A 520 18.37 -14.58 25.56
C ARG A 520 17.83 -13.80 26.76
N ARG A 521 18.73 -13.33 27.63
CA ARG A 521 18.37 -12.64 28.89
C ARG A 521 17.48 -13.47 29.83
N GLY A 522 17.65 -14.80 29.83
CA GLY A 522 16.87 -15.71 30.69
C GLY A 522 15.49 -16.09 30.14
N GLU A 523 15.10 -15.56 28.98
CA GLU A 523 13.85 -15.91 28.30
C GLU A 523 14.12 -16.81 27.08
N PRO A 524 13.20 -17.72 26.73
CA PRO A 524 13.30 -18.53 25.51
C PRO A 524 13.31 -17.63 24.27
N TRP A 525 14.23 -17.90 23.35
CA TRP A 525 14.48 -17.09 22.16
C TRP A 525 14.63 -18.00 20.93
N ILE A 526 14.05 -17.60 19.80
CA ILE A 526 14.20 -18.37 18.55
C ILE A 526 15.35 -17.76 17.74
N SER A 527 16.37 -18.58 17.47
CA SER A 527 17.48 -18.26 16.60
C SER A 527 17.23 -18.83 15.22
N VAL A 528 17.11 -17.96 14.22
CA VAL A 528 17.00 -18.35 12.80
C VAL A 528 18.37 -18.14 12.15
N PRO A 529 19.00 -19.17 11.55
CA PRO A 529 20.30 -19.04 10.92
C PRO A 529 20.19 -18.18 9.66
N LYS A 530 21.31 -17.54 9.29
CA LYS A 530 21.42 -16.87 8.00
C LYS A 530 21.41 -17.92 6.89
N LEU A 531 20.76 -17.59 5.78
CA LEU A 531 20.85 -18.41 4.57
C LEU A 531 22.32 -18.61 4.19
N ALA A 532 22.71 -19.86 3.92
CA ALA A 532 24.03 -20.16 3.42
C ALA A 532 24.21 -19.54 2.02
N ALA A 533 25.39 -19.00 1.75
CA ALA A 533 25.74 -18.58 0.40
C ALA A 533 25.71 -19.81 -0.52
N LEU A 534 25.04 -19.68 -1.67
CA LEU A 534 25.10 -20.72 -2.70
C LEU A 534 26.56 -20.85 -3.18
N PRO A 535 27.04 -22.08 -3.46
CA PRO A 535 28.37 -22.26 -4.02
C PRO A 535 28.46 -21.53 -5.36
N GLU A 536 29.58 -20.87 -5.61
CA GLU A 536 29.80 -20.17 -6.86
C GLU A 536 29.83 -21.21 -8.01
N PRO A 537 29.03 -21.04 -9.08
CA PRO A 537 29.01 -21.99 -10.18
C PRO A 537 30.40 -22.13 -10.81
N GLN A 538 30.83 -23.37 -11.09
CA GLN A 538 32.18 -23.69 -11.58
C GLN A 538 32.58 -22.91 -12.85
N HIS A 539 31.61 -22.59 -13.71
CA HIS A 539 31.85 -21.88 -14.97
C HIS A 539 31.56 -20.37 -14.89
N LEU A 540 31.18 -19.83 -13.73
CA LEU A 540 30.79 -18.41 -13.64
C LEU A 540 31.94 -17.49 -14.04
N GLN A 541 33.17 -17.82 -13.64
CA GLN A 541 34.33 -17.01 -14.01
C GLN A 541 34.66 -17.13 -15.50
N ALA A 542 34.65 -18.34 -16.04
CA ALA A 542 34.87 -18.55 -17.48
C ALA A 542 33.81 -17.83 -18.34
N VAL A 543 32.55 -17.80 -17.89
CA VAL A 543 31.48 -17.04 -18.55
C VAL A 543 31.73 -15.53 -18.43
N LYS A 544 32.09 -15.02 -17.24
CA LYS A 544 32.44 -13.60 -17.06
C LYS A 544 33.60 -13.20 -17.98
N ASP A 545 34.64 -14.02 -18.04
CA ASP A 545 35.83 -13.76 -18.86
C ASP A 545 35.50 -13.80 -20.35
N GLU A 546 34.70 -14.77 -20.79
CA GLU A 546 34.26 -14.85 -22.19
C GLU A 546 33.30 -13.71 -22.56
N VAL A 547 32.43 -13.29 -21.64
CA VAL A 547 31.56 -12.13 -21.84
C VAL A 547 32.37 -10.84 -22.01
N VAL A 548 33.36 -10.62 -21.14
CA VAL A 548 34.27 -9.47 -21.24
C VAL A 548 35.13 -9.55 -22.50
N ARG A 549 35.61 -10.74 -22.89
CA ARG A 549 36.42 -10.94 -24.10
C ARG A 549 35.64 -10.67 -25.38
N ARG A 550 34.36 -11.08 -25.44
CA ARG A 550 33.51 -10.92 -26.64
C ARG A 550 32.93 -9.51 -26.78
N TRP A 551 32.51 -8.92 -25.67
CA TRP A 551 31.70 -7.69 -25.68
C TRP A 551 32.36 -6.51 -24.97
N GLY A 552 33.53 -6.70 -24.35
CA GLY A 552 34.26 -5.64 -23.64
C GLY A 552 33.52 -5.12 -22.40
N THR A 553 33.85 -3.90 -21.98
CA THR A 553 33.07 -3.18 -20.99
C THR A 553 31.83 -2.60 -21.67
N LEU A 554 30.69 -3.25 -21.46
CA LEU A 554 29.41 -2.82 -21.98
C LEU A 554 28.89 -1.61 -21.19
N ASP A 555 28.60 -0.52 -21.88
CA ASP A 555 27.87 0.60 -21.29
C ASP A 555 26.42 0.17 -21.04
N LEU A 556 26.02 0.22 -19.78
CA LEU A 556 24.68 -0.16 -19.33
C LEU A 556 23.60 0.69 -20.02
N LEU A 557 23.90 1.94 -20.40
CA LEU A 557 22.96 2.77 -21.16
C LEU A 557 22.78 2.25 -22.59
N ASN A 558 23.85 1.76 -23.23
CA ASN A 558 23.78 1.14 -24.55
C ASN A 558 23.00 -0.19 -24.50
N MET A 559 23.23 -1.02 -23.47
CA MET A 559 22.41 -2.22 -23.28
C MET A 559 20.92 -1.90 -23.07
N LEU A 560 20.61 -0.83 -22.34
CA LEU A 560 19.23 -0.40 -22.14
C LEU A 560 18.58 0.08 -23.45
N LYS A 561 19.34 0.82 -24.27
CA LYS A 561 18.93 1.26 -25.61
C LYS A 561 18.71 0.09 -26.57
N ASP A 562 19.59 -0.90 -26.57
CA ASP A 562 19.47 -2.09 -27.43
C ASP A 562 18.31 -2.99 -26.98
N SER A 563 18.10 -3.12 -25.67
CA SER A 563 16.94 -3.85 -25.12
C SER A 563 15.63 -3.19 -25.54
N ASP A 564 15.59 -1.86 -25.51
CA ASP A 564 14.44 -1.11 -25.99
C ASP A 564 14.27 -1.20 -27.51
N PHE A 565 15.35 -1.28 -28.28
CA PHE A 565 15.25 -1.53 -29.73
C PHE A 565 14.65 -2.91 -30.06
N LEU A 566 14.97 -3.94 -29.27
CA LEU A 566 14.46 -5.30 -29.49
C LEU A 566 13.04 -5.52 -28.93
N ALA A 567 12.73 -4.93 -27.77
CA ALA A 567 11.48 -5.16 -27.06
C ALA A 567 10.45 -4.03 -27.21
N ASP A 568 10.85 -2.86 -27.73
CA ASP A 568 10.05 -1.63 -27.82
C ASP A 568 9.35 -1.29 -26.49
N PHE A 569 9.98 -1.62 -25.35
CA PHE A 569 9.34 -1.51 -24.05
C PHE A 569 9.06 -0.05 -23.66
N THR A 570 9.75 0.92 -24.27
CA THR A 570 9.44 2.34 -24.11
C THR A 570 8.06 2.72 -24.66
N ALA A 571 7.48 1.93 -25.59
CA ALA A 571 6.13 2.15 -26.11
C ALA A 571 5.03 1.86 -25.06
N GLU A 572 5.30 0.98 -24.11
CA GLU A 572 4.37 0.62 -23.02
C GLU A 572 4.28 1.72 -21.94
N PHE A 573 5.21 2.66 -21.94
CA PHE A 573 5.16 3.84 -21.08
C PHE A 573 4.16 4.86 -21.63
N THR A 574 2.89 4.64 -21.32
CA THR A 574 1.81 5.55 -21.68
C THR A 574 1.76 6.75 -20.76
N SER A 575 1.58 7.94 -21.33
CA SER A 575 1.41 9.15 -20.55
C SER A 575 0.06 9.19 -19.87
N VAL A 576 0.06 9.68 -18.62
CA VAL A 576 -1.16 9.94 -17.85
C VAL A 576 -1.82 11.28 -18.27
N ALA A 577 -1.18 12.05 -19.15
CA ALA A 577 -1.69 13.34 -19.62
C ALA A 577 -2.70 13.19 -20.78
N THR A 578 -3.72 14.05 -20.80
CA THR A 578 -4.83 14.01 -21.78
C THR A 578 -4.42 14.46 -23.20
N ARG A 579 -3.23 15.06 -23.35
CA ARG A 579 -2.61 15.45 -24.62
C ARG A 579 -1.10 15.51 -24.42
N GLU A 580 -0.36 14.83 -25.30
CA GLU A 580 1.09 15.03 -25.44
C GLU A 580 1.44 15.38 -26.89
N LEU A 581 2.31 16.37 -27.03
CA LEU A 581 2.95 16.84 -28.27
C LEU A 581 4.47 16.62 -28.13
N ILE A 582 4.88 15.45 -27.64
CA ILE A 582 6.29 15.03 -27.65
C ILE A 582 6.40 13.96 -28.74
N ASP A 583 7.33 14.15 -29.67
CA ASP A 583 7.60 13.14 -30.68
C ASP A 583 8.17 11.87 -30.03
N ARG A 584 7.90 10.72 -30.64
CA ARG A 584 8.19 9.40 -30.07
C ARG A 584 9.69 9.20 -29.80
N ASP A 585 10.55 9.75 -30.66
CA ASP A 585 12.01 9.58 -30.53
C ASP A 585 12.58 10.41 -29.37
N THR A 586 12.10 11.63 -29.19
CA THR A 586 12.43 12.47 -28.03
C THR A 586 11.91 11.85 -26.74
N LEU A 587 10.69 11.31 -26.73
CA LEU A 587 10.14 10.63 -25.56
C LEU A 587 10.97 9.40 -25.19
N ARG A 588 11.28 8.54 -26.18
CA ARG A 588 12.11 7.35 -26.03
C ARG A 588 13.48 7.70 -25.41
N ARG A 589 14.17 8.69 -25.95
CA ARG A 589 15.47 9.17 -25.42
C ARG A 589 15.35 9.58 -23.94
N ARG A 590 14.36 10.41 -23.61
CA ARG A 590 14.14 10.90 -22.24
C ARG A 590 13.78 9.78 -21.27
N LEU A 591 13.00 8.79 -21.71
CA LEU A 591 12.65 7.62 -20.90
C LEU A 591 13.87 6.77 -20.57
N LEU A 592 14.71 6.46 -21.56
CA LEU A 592 15.94 5.69 -21.35
C LEU A 592 16.88 6.38 -20.34
N LEU A 593 17.07 7.70 -20.47
CA LEU A 593 17.87 8.49 -19.53
C LEU A 593 17.26 8.50 -18.12
N CYS A 594 15.94 8.64 -17.99
CA CYS A 594 15.27 8.63 -16.69
C CYS A 594 15.34 7.27 -16.00
N LEU A 595 15.11 6.18 -16.74
CA LEU A 595 15.19 4.81 -16.23
C LEU A 595 16.61 4.47 -15.82
N PHE A 596 17.61 4.88 -16.61
CA PHE A 596 19.01 4.74 -16.25
C PHE A 596 19.35 5.52 -14.96
N ALA A 597 18.88 6.76 -14.80
CA ALA A 597 19.10 7.56 -13.59
C ALA A 597 18.50 6.92 -12.33
N LEU A 598 17.33 6.30 -12.47
CA LEU A 598 16.61 5.65 -11.39
C LEU A 598 17.22 4.30 -11.03
N GLY A 599 17.54 3.48 -12.04
CA GLY A 599 18.10 2.14 -11.85
C GLY A 599 19.51 2.15 -11.25
N THR A 600 20.32 3.15 -11.60
CA THR A 600 21.69 3.31 -11.06
C THR A 600 21.75 4.14 -9.77
N ASN A 601 20.63 4.76 -9.37
CA ASN A 601 20.54 5.69 -8.24
C ASN A 601 21.50 6.90 -8.35
N MET A 602 22.01 7.21 -9.55
CA MET A 602 22.84 8.40 -9.82
C MET A 602 22.01 9.69 -9.75
N GLY A 603 20.72 9.60 -10.08
CA GLY A 603 19.79 10.72 -10.07
C GLY A 603 19.88 11.61 -11.32
N ILE A 604 18.74 12.23 -11.67
CA ILE A 604 18.58 13.00 -12.92
C ILE A 604 19.58 14.16 -13.02
N LYS A 605 19.92 14.81 -11.91
CA LYS A 605 20.91 15.90 -11.88
C LYS A 605 22.29 15.46 -12.35
N ALA A 606 22.73 14.27 -11.94
CA ALA A 606 24.03 13.74 -12.31
C ALA A 606 24.07 13.36 -13.80
N ILE A 607 22.98 12.82 -14.34
CA ILE A 607 22.86 12.51 -15.77
C ILE A 607 22.92 13.76 -16.64
N VAL A 608 22.27 14.85 -16.23
CA VAL A 608 22.34 16.11 -16.99
C VAL A 608 23.76 16.69 -16.98
N ALA A 609 24.49 16.49 -15.88
CA ALA A 609 25.88 16.94 -15.76
C ALA A 609 26.88 16.12 -16.60
N THR A 610 26.55 14.90 -17.03
CA THR A 610 27.43 14.09 -17.91
C THR A 610 27.35 14.49 -19.39
N GLY A 611 26.43 15.38 -19.77
CA GLY A 611 26.63 16.32 -20.90
C GLY A 611 26.48 15.84 -22.35
N GLU A 612 26.13 14.59 -22.65
CA GLU A 612 26.15 14.06 -24.04
C GLU A 612 24.78 13.79 -24.68
N HIS A 613 23.69 14.41 -24.22
CA HIS A 613 22.33 14.06 -24.67
C HIS A 613 21.36 15.24 -24.91
N ASP A 614 21.81 16.49 -24.84
CA ASP A 614 21.03 17.72 -25.11
C ASP A 614 19.72 17.89 -24.32
N GLU A 615 19.44 17.03 -23.32
CA GLU A 615 18.21 17.08 -22.53
C GLU A 615 18.37 17.89 -21.24
N THR A 616 17.40 18.76 -20.96
CA THR A 616 17.41 19.56 -19.74
C THR A 616 16.91 18.77 -18.52
N GLU A 617 17.36 19.15 -17.32
CA GLU A 617 16.86 18.58 -16.07
C GLU A 617 15.33 18.71 -15.95
N ALA A 618 14.77 19.82 -16.42
CA ALA A 618 13.32 20.05 -16.42
C ALA A 618 12.58 19.03 -17.31
N ALA A 619 13.11 18.75 -18.51
CA ALA A 619 12.52 17.79 -19.45
C ALA A 619 12.56 16.34 -18.92
N LEU A 620 13.69 15.91 -18.36
CA LEU A 620 13.80 14.57 -17.76
C LEU A 620 12.92 14.43 -16.51
N ARG A 621 12.86 15.46 -15.67
CA ARG A 621 11.94 15.47 -14.53
C ARG A 621 10.47 15.46 -14.95
N HIS A 622 10.12 16.08 -16.07
CA HIS A 622 8.78 16.04 -16.64
C HIS A 622 8.42 14.60 -17.05
N VAL A 623 9.24 13.96 -17.87
CA VAL A 623 9.03 12.55 -18.30
C VAL A 623 8.97 11.59 -17.11
N ARG A 624 9.89 11.69 -16.15
CA ARG A 624 9.83 10.88 -14.93
C ARG A 624 8.50 11.03 -14.18
N ARG A 625 7.93 12.23 -14.13
CA ARG A 625 6.73 12.51 -13.31
C ARG A 625 5.43 12.11 -14.00
N HIS A 626 5.34 12.31 -15.31
CA HIS A 626 4.10 12.09 -16.07
C HIS A 626 4.00 10.71 -16.69
N ILE A 627 5.14 10.03 -16.87
CA ILE A 627 5.23 8.79 -17.65
C ILE A 627 5.81 7.63 -16.81
N ILE A 628 6.81 7.87 -15.94
CA ILE A 628 7.36 6.82 -15.06
C ILE A 628 6.61 6.80 -13.72
N THR A 629 5.56 5.99 -13.64
CA THR A 629 4.72 5.81 -12.45
C THR A 629 4.85 4.42 -11.83
N ALA A 630 4.44 4.25 -10.56
CA ALA A 630 4.37 2.93 -9.94
C ALA A 630 3.45 1.97 -10.71
N THR A 631 2.40 2.48 -11.36
CA THR A 631 1.45 1.71 -12.16
C THR A 631 2.04 1.26 -13.50
N THR A 632 2.75 2.15 -14.22
CA THR A 632 3.46 1.79 -15.46
C THR A 632 4.64 0.84 -15.18
N CYS A 633 5.35 1.02 -14.07
CA CYS A 633 6.39 0.06 -13.64
C CYS A 633 5.82 -1.29 -13.18
N ALA A 634 4.62 -1.30 -12.57
CA ALA A 634 3.93 -2.53 -12.19
C ALA A 634 3.38 -3.30 -13.40
N ALA A 635 2.89 -2.59 -14.43
CA ALA A 635 2.48 -3.19 -15.70
C ALA A 635 3.65 -3.86 -16.45
N GLN A 636 4.88 -3.36 -16.25
CA GLN A 636 6.11 -3.92 -16.82
C GLN A 636 6.76 -5.02 -15.98
N SER A 637 6.24 -5.28 -14.78
CA SER A 637 6.64 -6.46 -14.02
C SER A 637 5.91 -7.65 -14.66
N PRO A 638 6.61 -8.60 -15.32
CA PRO A 638 5.93 -9.81 -15.75
C PRO A 638 5.31 -10.42 -14.50
N SER A 639 4.06 -10.84 -14.57
CA SER A 639 3.44 -11.67 -13.55
C SER A 639 4.27 -12.94 -13.40
N TRP A 640 5.26 -12.94 -12.50
CA TRP A 640 5.92 -14.15 -11.99
C TRP A 640 4.98 -14.92 -11.05
N SER A 641 3.71 -14.99 -11.41
CA SER A 641 2.63 -15.62 -10.64
C SER A 641 1.77 -16.49 -11.54
N THR A 642 2.40 -17.46 -12.21
CA THR A 642 1.93 -18.86 -12.31
C THR A 642 2.93 -19.68 -13.15
N PRO A 643 3.75 -20.57 -12.56
CA PRO A 643 4.21 -21.72 -13.32
C PRO A 643 2.99 -22.63 -13.61
N PRO A 644 2.91 -23.28 -14.77
CA PRO A 644 1.91 -24.31 -15.01
C PRO A 644 2.02 -25.35 -13.89
N SER A 645 0.88 -25.73 -13.34
CA SER A 645 0.77 -26.73 -12.30
C SER A 645 1.26 -28.09 -12.80
N THR A 646 2.50 -28.42 -12.46
CA THR A 646 3.00 -29.80 -12.41
C THR A 646 3.32 -30.14 -10.95
N PRO A 647 2.86 -31.27 -10.41
CA PRO A 647 3.07 -31.61 -9.02
C PRO A 647 4.52 -32.09 -8.81
N GLY A 648 5.28 -31.38 -7.99
CA GLY A 648 6.55 -31.87 -7.45
C GLY A 648 7.65 -30.82 -7.32
N THR A 649 8.12 -30.64 -6.08
CA THR A 649 9.39 -29.98 -5.69
C THR A 649 9.39 -28.43 -5.67
N ARG A 650 9.16 -27.85 -4.48
CA ARG A 650 9.40 -26.42 -4.18
C ARG A 650 10.88 -26.18 -3.85
N ALA A 651 11.59 -25.44 -4.70
CA ALA A 651 12.82 -24.75 -4.32
C ALA A 651 12.48 -23.34 -3.82
N GLY A 652 12.96 -22.96 -2.64
CA GLY A 652 12.69 -21.68 -2.01
C GLY A 652 13.62 -20.56 -2.50
N GLY A 653 13.05 -19.49 -3.03
CA GLY A 653 13.74 -18.23 -3.32
C GLY A 653 13.54 -17.21 -2.19
N ALA A 654 14.63 -16.64 -1.70
CA ALA A 654 14.66 -15.66 -0.61
C ALA A 654 14.37 -14.21 -1.10
N PRO A 655 13.82 -13.33 -0.25
CA PRO A 655 13.59 -11.93 -0.59
C PRO A 655 14.89 -11.08 -0.50
N ALA A 656 15.01 -10.09 -1.39
CA ALA A 656 16.14 -9.17 -1.48
C ALA A 656 16.37 -8.33 -0.20
N PRO A 657 17.63 -8.03 0.19
CA PRO A 657 17.93 -7.26 1.39
C PRO A 657 17.73 -5.74 1.20
N GLN A 658 17.30 -5.07 2.29
CA GLN A 658 17.10 -3.62 2.37
C GLN A 658 18.42 -2.80 2.26
N PRO A 659 18.38 -1.54 1.76
CA PRO A 659 19.55 -0.79 1.24
C PRO A 659 20.39 -0.04 2.30
N GLN A 660 20.62 -0.61 3.49
CA GLN A 660 21.47 0.05 4.52
C GLN A 660 22.91 -0.47 4.60
N ALA A 661 23.26 -1.55 3.90
CA ALA A 661 24.60 -2.16 4.01
C ALA A 661 25.66 -1.60 3.03
N MET A 662 25.28 -0.84 2.01
CA MET A 662 26.20 -0.43 0.92
C MET A 662 26.98 0.87 1.20
N ARG A 663 26.77 1.53 2.35
CA ARG A 663 27.44 2.81 2.69
C ARG A 663 28.88 2.68 3.23
N ARG A 664 29.42 1.47 3.40
CA ARG A 664 30.74 1.28 4.06
C ARG A 664 31.89 0.79 3.18
N SER A 665 31.69 0.40 1.91
CA SER A 665 32.79 -0.09 1.07
C SER A 665 33.40 0.92 0.09
N LEU A 666 32.79 2.09 -0.12
CA LEU A 666 33.27 3.08 -1.11
C LEU A 666 34.13 4.23 -0.53
N ALA A 667 34.52 4.16 0.75
CA ALA A 667 35.35 5.20 1.40
C ALA A 667 36.83 4.79 1.62
N ARG A 668 37.31 3.72 1.00
CA ARG A 668 38.73 3.30 1.04
C ARG A 668 39.20 2.90 -0.36
N GLY A 669 39.59 3.89 -1.15
CA GLY A 669 40.10 3.64 -2.51
C GLY A 669 40.46 4.92 -3.26
N SER A 670 41.10 5.89 -2.59
CA SER A 670 41.70 7.06 -3.25
C SER A 670 42.75 7.70 -2.35
N ARG A 671 43.84 6.97 -2.09
CA ARG A 671 45.15 7.51 -1.71
C ARG A 671 46.21 6.53 -2.17
N THR A 672 46.65 6.73 -3.41
CA THR A 672 48.02 6.67 -3.93
C THR A 672 47.96 7.12 -5.37
#